data_AF-A0A293MXM6-F1
#
_entry.id   AF-A0A293MXM6-F1
#
_cell.length_a   1.000
_cell.length_b   1.000
_cell.length_c   1.000
_cell.angle_alpha   90.00
_cell.angle_beta   90.00
_cell.angle_gamma   90.00
#
_symmetry.space_group_name_H-M   'P 1'
#
loop_
_entity.id
_entity.type
_entity.pdbx_description
1 polymer ?
#
loop_
_entity_poly.entity_id
_entity_poly.type
_entity_poly.pdbx_seq_one_letter_code
_entity_poly.pdbx_strand_id
1 'polypeptide(L)'
;MSARTDEVVTFFDGVVEGGNLVFAVILEKSLTCWEGHPGIKKWLQSPQLAQKLVQLASHLIPTESEQSNTEYVWRILRSSIGTTNMPETLISASDLSAILSTIQESLQRFATLECEKGKDLWKAVNFVCDVTLTLFSSYEGCSHLASSGDLLHTLFLLSCQNTAASGITEKVGQAWQQGVHMIVKSQGGFVKDNGVLHKISSSIRSLLLSDLSTEKCNLLTECTSKYFDSIYSALPKDDQAHSAATVPVIRTILDMVLPSEDEWNSLAREYTLLERLPLHLKERRKNPFLKASSYSMKKEFLITSEPRLKEVARFTEAILSHLLMLGEGETVKGEGMSSSQTKTTEGSNVEIFRTAEFLILAKCLSSADSHSGTNTSSTSEVSIVRMSLQSRDGELFHKLVDRVICGEHIWLEALSYFLGCVLSKQEAVQRCGLYFEAVKESLAENHELLLVTQALLPYCSEMQKQNVFSICMDNLVCWDPSHECAKVPLLLTLLAKVMEWMIERPHDDIASILYFLQGIRGSHPDLYLRNEADRALSEDECEFADACCLFFSSLLNRCPQALLPVNWDFILLSLAMWTEKFNWKQIIHNFSTSQLIFAYDLLCLLLTVPTVIGETSSVRNFCNFPENVLTEWKEFYTETIFSALVPGFISLTDTGGSLNDVQEILVSTLSAALDLASEAQVLKFAECSRDDLGSLNAVVSKLMPLMTSKSCVVQVGCCKLLERIVPSLAKLDAESHDSSQEESSTRPPPGPLLSILQETGLIVDALLSDFEVGDCCIVQPKTDSYIYTLGYLLSWSQLLLFFRASPAEARSEYAAYLQEEGLFGNLLRHLFCLMPENINLTSSACSPAKASTMFSQVVTFTPAEAFTSLKLQHVACQTYMDTISKLPALVRNWWSSQNKRIIDHVERFTSKYVSGVICSRELQAVQKSEVTFKNMTVRARPAAREVVATHTIEEIAMELIIRLPANHPLGAVTIESGRRVGVGNNQWRHWLLQLTTFLTHQNGSILDGLALWKRNIDKRFEGVEECMICFYVLHGATCQLPTLSCRICKKRFHSACLFKWFSTSNNSTCPLCRNVF
;
A
#
# COMPACT_ATOMS: atom_id res chain seq x y z
N MET A 1 -54.61 -16.47 -70.15
CA MET A 1 -55.02 -15.10 -70.50
C MET A 1 -53.96 -14.17 -69.93
N SER A 2 -53.23 -13.41 -70.76
CA SER A 2 -52.28 -12.42 -70.24
C SER A 2 -53.08 -11.22 -69.74
N ALA A 3 -53.24 -11.10 -68.42
CA ALA A 3 -53.73 -9.86 -67.82
C ALA A 3 -52.86 -8.69 -68.31
N ARG A 4 -53.46 -7.53 -68.57
CA ARG A 4 -52.68 -6.34 -68.99
C ARG A 4 -51.72 -5.98 -67.85
N THR A 5 -50.52 -5.57 -68.20
CA THR A 5 -49.44 -5.23 -67.25
C THR A 5 -49.91 -4.28 -66.14
N ASP A 6 -50.81 -3.35 -66.46
CA ASP A 6 -51.38 -2.38 -65.51
C ASP A 6 -52.45 -2.98 -64.59
N GLU A 7 -53.26 -3.92 -65.05
CA GLU A 7 -54.26 -4.63 -64.22
C GLU A 7 -53.59 -5.47 -63.14
N VAL A 8 -52.42 -6.04 -63.47
CA VAL A 8 -51.58 -6.79 -62.53
C VAL A 8 -51.03 -5.87 -61.44
N VAL A 9 -50.56 -4.67 -61.80
CA VAL A 9 -50.07 -3.66 -60.84
C VAL A 9 -51.19 -3.23 -59.89
N THR A 10 -52.38 -2.87 -60.40
CA THR A 10 -53.52 -2.45 -59.57
C THR A 10 -54.01 -3.56 -58.63
N PHE A 11 -53.98 -4.82 -59.08
CA PHE A 11 -54.31 -5.96 -58.21
C PHE A 11 -53.32 -6.09 -57.05
N PHE A 12 -52.02 -6.00 -57.33
CA PHE A 12 -51.01 -6.09 -56.28
C PHE A 12 -50.96 -4.84 -55.39
N ASP A 13 -51.28 -3.65 -55.88
CA ASP A 13 -51.44 -2.45 -55.03
C ASP A 13 -52.58 -2.62 -54.02
N GLY A 14 -53.68 -3.29 -54.39
CA GLY A 14 -54.74 -3.68 -53.44
C GLY A 14 -54.29 -4.71 -52.39
N VAL A 15 -53.27 -5.52 -52.70
CA VAL A 15 -52.63 -6.45 -51.75
C VAL A 15 -51.69 -5.71 -50.78
N VAL A 16 -51.01 -4.65 -51.26
CA VAL A 16 -50.14 -3.77 -50.44
C VAL A 16 -50.94 -3.02 -49.36
N GLU A 17 -52.22 -2.74 -49.62
CA GLU A 17 -53.16 -2.15 -48.65
C GLU A 17 -53.82 -3.19 -47.72
N GLY A 18 -53.71 -4.48 -48.05
CA GLY A 18 -54.15 -5.60 -47.21
C GLY A 18 -53.22 -5.89 -46.01
N GLY A 19 -53.64 -6.77 -45.11
CA GLY A 19 -52.86 -7.11 -43.90
C GLY A 19 -51.45 -7.65 -44.21
N ASN A 20 -50.46 -7.29 -43.37
CA ASN A 20 -49.02 -7.53 -43.59
C ASN A 20 -48.65 -9.02 -43.82
N LEU A 21 -49.40 -9.97 -43.27
CA LEU A 21 -49.21 -11.42 -43.51
C LEU A 21 -49.40 -11.78 -44.99
N VAL A 22 -50.47 -11.30 -45.61
CA VAL A 22 -50.82 -11.60 -47.01
C VAL A 22 -49.82 -10.94 -47.94
N PHE A 23 -49.45 -9.70 -47.62
CA PHE A 23 -48.45 -8.95 -48.37
C PHE A 23 -47.08 -9.64 -48.36
N ALA A 24 -46.59 -10.12 -47.20
CA ALA A 24 -45.31 -10.82 -47.08
C ALA A 24 -45.21 -12.05 -48.00
N VAL A 25 -46.24 -12.92 -47.98
CA VAL A 25 -46.26 -14.16 -48.76
C VAL A 25 -46.33 -13.87 -50.26
N ILE A 26 -47.11 -12.86 -50.65
CA ILE A 26 -47.26 -12.48 -52.06
C ILE A 26 -45.98 -11.85 -52.59
N LEU A 27 -45.32 -11.00 -51.80
CA LEU A 27 -44.05 -10.39 -52.16
C LEU A 27 -42.96 -11.46 -52.38
N GLU A 28 -42.76 -12.40 -51.45
CA GLU A 28 -41.78 -13.48 -51.59
C GLU A 28 -42.01 -14.32 -52.86
N LYS A 29 -43.25 -14.73 -53.11
CA LYS A 29 -43.58 -15.49 -54.32
C LYS A 29 -43.33 -14.67 -55.58
N SER A 30 -43.68 -13.39 -55.57
CA SER A 30 -43.46 -12.48 -56.69
C SER A 30 -41.97 -12.32 -57.00
N LEU A 31 -41.11 -12.25 -55.98
CA LEU A 31 -39.66 -12.18 -56.12
C LEU A 31 -39.03 -13.46 -56.68
N THR A 32 -39.70 -14.62 -56.59
CA THR A 32 -39.20 -15.87 -57.20
C THR A 32 -39.62 -16.07 -58.68
N CYS A 33 -40.59 -15.31 -59.18
CA CYS A 33 -41.18 -15.53 -60.51
C CYS A 33 -41.22 -14.29 -61.42
N TRP A 34 -40.64 -13.17 -61.00
CA TRP A 34 -40.75 -11.89 -61.72
C TRP A 34 -40.14 -11.91 -63.13
N GLU A 35 -39.08 -12.70 -63.37
CA GLU A 35 -38.40 -12.79 -64.69
C GLU A 35 -39.36 -13.25 -65.80
N GLY A 36 -40.36 -14.07 -65.45
CA GLY A 36 -41.39 -14.56 -66.38
C GLY A 36 -42.60 -13.64 -66.53
N HIS A 37 -42.70 -12.55 -65.77
CA HIS A 37 -43.93 -11.77 -65.63
C HIS A 37 -43.69 -10.23 -65.63
N PRO A 38 -43.88 -9.54 -66.77
CA PRO A 38 -43.63 -8.09 -66.88
C PRO A 38 -44.53 -7.23 -65.98
N GLY A 39 -45.73 -7.69 -65.64
CA GLY A 39 -46.62 -7.03 -64.68
C GLY A 39 -46.07 -7.05 -63.25
N ILE A 40 -45.44 -8.15 -62.85
CA ILE A 40 -44.78 -8.29 -61.55
C ILE A 40 -43.51 -7.43 -61.52
N LYS A 41 -42.70 -7.43 -62.59
CA LYS A 41 -41.53 -6.54 -62.72
C LYS A 41 -41.93 -5.06 -62.57
N LYS A 42 -43.01 -4.62 -63.23
CA LYS A 42 -43.52 -3.24 -63.16
C LYS A 42 -44.08 -2.89 -61.78
N TRP A 43 -44.73 -3.84 -61.09
CA TRP A 43 -45.21 -3.65 -59.72
C TRP A 43 -44.06 -3.58 -58.69
N LEU A 44 -43.03 -4.41 -58.83
CA LEU A 44 -41.85 -4.38 -57.97
C LEU A 44 -41.07 -3.05 -58.07
N GLN A 45 -41.20 -2.35 -59.20
CA GLN A 45 -40.65 -1.01 -59.45
C GLN A 45 -41.67 0.12 -59.18
N SER A 46 -42.83 -0.18 -58.58
CA SER A 46 -43.89 0.81 -58.38
C SER A 46 -43.57 1.76 -57.21
N PRO A 47 -43.93 3.06 -57.33
CA PRO A 47 -43.74 4.01 -56.24
C PRO A 47 -44.62 3.69 -55.02
N GLN A 48 -45.75 3.01 -55.21
CA GLN A 48 -46.67 2.63 -54.13
C GLN A 48 -46.07 1.53 -53.26
N LEU A 49 -45.37 0.56 -53.87
CA LEU A 49 -44.60 -0.45 -53.13
C LEU A 49 -43.45 0.21 -52.35
N ALA A 50 -42.69 1.10 -52.98
CA ALA A 50 -41.60 1.84 -52.33
C ALA A 50 -42.09 2.65 -51.11
N GLN A 51 -43.19 3.40 -51.25
CA GLN A 51 -43.80 4.15 -50.15
C GLN A 51 -44.26 3.23 -49.00
N LYS A 52 -44.84 2.07 -49.32
CA LYS A 52 -45.21 1.09 -48.29
C LYS A 52 -43.98 0.56 -47.56
N LEU A 53 -42.88 0.26 -48.26
CA LEU A 53 -41.65 -0.23 -47.64
C LEU A 53 -41.03 0.82 -46.71
N VAL A 54 -41.05 2.11 -47.09
CA VAL A 54 -40.63 3.22 -46.21
C VAL A 54 -41.54 3.33 -44.98
N GLN A 55 -42.87 3.23 -45.15
CA GLN A 55 -43.82 3.21 -44.04
C GLN A 55 -43.59 2.01 -43.10
N LEU A 56 -43.26 0.84 -43.63
CA LEU A 56 -42.96 -0.36 -42.84
C LEU A 56 -41.62 -0.22 -42.10
N ALA A 57 -40.63 0.43 -42.71
CA ALA A 57 -39.35 0.74 -42.07
C ALA A 57 -39.50 1.64 -40.83
N SER A 58 -40.52 2.51 -40.77
CA SER A 58 -40.79 3.34 -39.57
C SER A 58 -41.42 2.57 -38.40
N HIS A 59 -41.87 1.32 -38.63
CA HIS A 59 -42.48 0.43 -37.62
C HIS A 59 -41.54 -0.73 -37.26
N LEU A 60 -40.22 -0.56 -37.46
CA LEU A 60 -39.20 -1.58 -37.23
C LEU A 60 -39.10 -2.02 -35.75
N ILE A 61 -39.41 -1.11 -34.82
CA ILE A 61 -39.39 -1.32 -33.38
C ILE A 61 -40.83 -1.31 -32.84
N PRO A 62 -41.27 -2.37 -32.14
CA PRO A 62 -42.67 -2.52 -31.72
C PRO A 62 -43.08 -1.52 -30.63
N THR A 63 -44.30 -0.98 -30.73
CA THR A 63 -45.02 -0.35 -29.59
C THR A 63 -45.87 -1.41 -28.86
N GLU A 64 -46.24 -1.18 -27.59
CA GLU A 64 -46.86 -2.17 -26.67
C GLU A 64 -48.14 -2.87 -27.19
N SER A 65 -48.69 -2.47 -28.34
CA SER A 65 -49.90 -3.03 -28.95
C SER A 65 -49.71 -3.87 -30.23
N GLU A 66 -48.48 -4.03 -30.77
CA GLU A 66 -48.27 -4.54 -32.14
C GLU A 66 -47.28 -5.72 -32.34
N GLN A 67 -46.91 -6.47 -31.29
CA GLN A 67 -45.84 -7.50 -31.36
C GLN A 67 -46.03 -8.59 -32.45
N SER A 68 -47.27 -8.99 -32.78
CA SER A 68 -47.55 -9.99 -33.82
C SER A 68 -47.40 -9.48 -35.25
N ASN A 69 -47.41 -8.15 -35.44
CA ASN A 69 -47.31 -7.52 -36.75
C ASN A 69 -45.85 -7.34 -37.19
N THR A 70 -44.94 -7.14 -36.23
CA THR A 70 -43.52 -6.83 -36.45
C THR A 70 -42.73 -7.94 -37.16
N GLU A 71 -43.04 -9.21 -36.90
CA GLU A 71 -42.36 -10.34 -37.58
C GLU A 71 -42.65 -10.34 -39.09
N TYR A 72 -43.87 -9.97 -39.49
CA TYR A 72 -44.24 -9.83 -40.90
C TYR A 72 -43.57 -8.61 -41.54
N VAL A 73 -43.43 -7.50 -40.80
CA VAL A 73 -42.67 -6.32 -41.23
C VAL A 73 -41.22 -6.69 -41.54
N TRP A 74 -40.54 -7.40 -40.63
CA TRP A 74 -39.17 -7.89 -40.84
C TRP A 74 -39.06 -8.83 -42.04
N ARG A 75 -40.03 -9.74 -42.20
CA ARG A 75 -40.08 -10.68 -43.32
C ARG A 75 -40.23 -9.98 -44.68
N ILE A 76 -41.08 -8.96 -44.75
CA ILE A 76 -41.27 -8.11 -45.94
C ILE A 76 -39.96 -7.38 -46.29
N LEU A 77 -39.39 -6.65 -45.32
CA LEU A 77 -38.18 -5.85 -45.51
C LEU A 77 -36.96 -6.71 -45.91
N ARG A 78 -36.77 -7.88 -45.27
CA ARG A 78 -35.70 -8.83 -45.64
C ARG A 78 -35.82 -9.30 -47.09
N SER A 79 -37.03 -9.64 -47.50
CA SER A 79 -37.30 -10.13 -48.85
C SER A 79 -37.09 -9.04 -49.90
N SER A 80 -37.49 -7.80 -49.62
CA SER A 80 -37.28 -6.65 -50.51
C SER A 80 -35.81 -6.25 -50.67
N ILE A 81 -35.02 -6.31 -49.59
CA ILE A 81 -33.62 -5.85 -49.59
C ILE A 81 -32.66 -6.97 -50.03
N GLY A 82 -32.96 -8.23 -49.69
CA GLY A 82 -32.11 -9.40 -49.94
C GLY A 82 -32.08 -9.91 -51.38
N THR A 83 -32.96 -9.44 -52.28
CA THR A 83 -33.03 -9.88 -53.69
C THR A 83 -32.05 -9.17 -54.62
N THR A 84 -30.90 -8.78 -54.08
CA THR A 84 -29.96 -7.82 -54.67
C THR A 84 -28.89 -8.45 -55.58
N ASN A 85 -28.89 -9.78 -55.75
CA ASN A 85 -28.04 -10.50 -56.72
C ASN A 85 -28.45 -10.29 -58.21
N MET A 86 -29.24 -9.27 -58.52
CA MET A 86 -29.76 -9.03 -59.87
C MET A 86 -29.01 -7.88 -60.56
N PRO A 87 -28.69 -8.00 -61.87
CA PRO A 87 -27.95 -6.99 -62.63
C PRO A 87 -28.71 -5.65 -62.80
N GLU A 88 -30.02 -5.62 -62.53
CA GLU A 88 -30.84 -4.41 -62.42
C GLU A 88 -31.51 -4.41 -61.03
N THR A 89 -31.39 -3.31 -60.28
CA THR A 89 -32.05 -3.22 -58.97
C THR A 89 -33.57 -3.11 -59.13
N LEU A 90 -34.31 -4.01 -58.46
CA LEU A 90 -35.78 -3.98 -58.44
C LEU A 90 -36.33 -2.73 -57.74
N ILE A 91 -35.57 -2.19 -56.78
CA ILE A 91 -35.85 -0.94 -56.07
C ILE A 91 -34.90 0.13 -56.61
N SER A 92 -35.40 1.34 -56.87
CA SER A 92 -34.54 2.44 -57.32
C SER A 92 -33.53 2.84 -56.24
N ALA A 93 -32.38 3.38 -56.64
CA ALA A 93 -31.37 3.86 -55.68
C ALA A 93 -31.94 4.93 -54.71
N SER A 94 -32.86 5.78 -55.18
CA SER A 94 -33.54 6.79 -54.34
C SER A 94 -34.48 6.16 -53.32
N ASP A 95 -35.24 5.13 -53.71
CA ASP A 95 -36.18 4.45 -52.81
C ASP A 95 -35.45 3.60 -51.78
N LEU A 96 -34.38 2.89 -52.19
CA LEU A 96 -33.51 2.16 -51.27
C LEU A 96 -32.87 3.12 -50.26
N SER A 97 -32.44 4.30 -50.70
CA SER A 97 -31.90 5.31 -49.80
C SER A 97 -32.94 5.78 -48.78
N ALA A 98 -34.19 6.01 -49.19
CA ALA A 98 -35.26 6.40 -48.29
C ALA A 98 -35.56 5.32 -47.24
N ILE A 99 -35.60 4.05 -47.65
CA ILE A 99 -35.79 2.91 -46.74
C ILE A 99 -34.67 2.85 -45.70
N LEU A 100 -33.40 2.93 -46.13
CA LEU A 100 -32.25 2.86 -45.22
C LEU A 100 -32.21 4.05 -44.24
N SER A 101 -32.52 5.27 -44.70
CA SER A 101 -32.64 6.44 -43.82
C SER A 101 -33.74 6.27 -42.78
N THR A 102 -34.91 5.73 -43.15
CA THR A 102 -35.99 5.48 -42.18
C THR A 102 -35.63 4.37 -41.17
N ILE A 103 -34.90 3.33 -41.58
CA ILE A 103 -34.36 2.31 -40.67
C ILE A 103 -33.37 2.95 -39.68
N GLN A 104 -32.47 3.80 -40.18
CA GLN A 104 -31.47 4.50 -39.36
C GLN A 104 -32.12 5.48 -38.37
N GLU A 105 -33.06 6.31 -38.79
CA GLU A 105 -33.84 7.19 -37.90
C GLU A 105 -34.58 6.40 -36.81
N SER A 106 -35.14 5.24 -37.19
CA SER A 106 -35.83 4.34 -36.25
C SER A 106 -34.84 3.78 -35.22
N LEU A 107 -33.62 3.41 -35.59
CA LEU A 107 -32.61 2.98 -34.62
C LEU A 107 -32.14 4.12 -33.70
N GLN A 108 -31.92 5.32 -34.24
CA GLN A 108 -31.45 6.48 -33.48
C GLN A 108 -32.45 6.97 -32.43
N ARG A 109 -33.74 7.03 -32.78
CA ARG A 109 -34.82 7.47 -31.86
C ARG A 109 -34.95 6.60 -30.61
N PHE A 110 -34.51 5.35 -30.67
CA PHE A 110 -34.56 4.41 -29.54
C PHE A 110 -33.23 4.29 -28.80
N ALA A 111 -32.09 4.57 -29.43
CA ALA A 111 -30.79 4.66 -28.76
C ALA A 111 -30.76 5.78 -27.68
N THR A 112 -31.62 6.78 -27.77
CA THR A 112 -31.76 7.89 -26.80
C THR A 112 -32.72 7.63 -25.64
N LEU A 113 -33.44 6.50 -25.62
CA LEU A 113 -34.39 6.17 -24.56
C LEU A 113 -33.70 5.34 -23.47
N GLU A 114 -33.38 5.95 -22.33
CA GLU A 114 -33.01 5.23 -21.11
C GLU A 114 -34.20 4.38 -20.64
N CYS A 115 -34.24 3.09 -20.98
CA CYS A 115 -35.28 2.22 -20.43
C CYS A 115 -34.85 0.75 -20.35
N GLU A 116 -35.16 0.15 -19.20
CA GLU A 116 -34.93 -1.24 -18.78
C GLU A 116 -35.58 -2.33 -19.69
N LYS A 117 -36.03 -1.99 -20.91
CA LYS A 117 -36.73 -2.90 -21.86
C LYS A 117 -35.78 -3.47 -22.92
N GLY A 118 -34.72 -4.17 -22.51
CA GLY A 118 -33.63 -4.62 -23.39
C GLY A 118 -33.96 -5.72 -24.42
N LYS A 119 -34.99 -6.55 -24.25
CA LYS A 119 -35.15 -7.78 -25.06
C LYS A 119 -35.69 -7.58 -26.49
N ASP A 120 -36.59 -6.63 -26.71
CA ASP A 120 -37.22 -6.43 -28.03
C ASP A 120 -36.39 -5.51 -28.94
N LEU A 121 -35.62 -4.58 -28.36
CA LEU A 121 -34.63 -3.76 -29.08
C LEU A 121 -33.57 -4.62 -29.77
N TRP A 122 -33.01 -5.58 -29.03
CA TRP A 122 -31.95 -6.44 -29.56
C TRP A 122 -32.40 -7.36 -30.69
N LYS A 123 -33.69 -7.72 -30.75
CA LYS A 123 -34.26 -8.44 -31.89
C LYS A 123 -34.33 -7.58 -33.15
N ALA A 124 -34.73 -6.31 -33.02
CA ALA A 124 -34.75 -5.35 -34.12
C ALA A 124 -33.33 -5.04 -34.62
N VAL A 125 -32.36 -4.85 -33.71
CA VAL A 125 -30.94 -4.68 -34.05
C VAL A 125 -30.41 -5.91 -34.79
N ASN A 126 -30.69 -7.12 -34.29
CA ASN A 126 -30.28 -8.37 -34.95
C ASN A 126 -30.86 -8.51 -36.36
N PHE A 127 -32.11 -8.10 -36.56
CA PHE A 127 -32.73 -8.03 -37.88
C PHE A 127 -32.01 -7.05 -38.81
N VAL A 128 -31.70 -5.84 -38.33
CA VAL A 128 -30.96 -4.84 -39.13
C VAL A 128 -29.58 -5.37 -39.50
N CYS A 129 -28.89 -6.07 -38.60
CA CYS A 129 -27.61 -6.71 -38.92
C CYS A 129 -27.74 -7.73 -40.06
N ASP A 130 -28.79 -8.58 -40.06
CA ASP A 130 -29.04 -9.51 -41.18
C ASP A 130 -29.22 -8.78 -42.51
N VAL A 131 -30.02 -7.71 -42.50
CA VAL A 131 -30.30 -6.88 -43.67
C VAL A 131 -29.03 -6.21 -44.18
N THR A 132 -28.22 -5.63 -43.29
CA THR A 132 -26.95 -4.99 -43.62
C THR A 132 -25.95 -6.00 -44.21
N LEU A 133 -25.74 -7.14 -43.56
CA LEU A 133 -24.84 -8.20 -44.05
C LEU A 133 -25.26 -8.69 -45.44
N THR A 134 -26.56 -8.91 -45.64
CA THR A 134 -27.11 -9.33 -46.92
C THR A 134 -26.87 -8.25 -47.97
N LEU A 135 -27.28 -7.00 -47.71
CA LEU A 135 -27.15 -5.87 -48.63
C LEU A 135 -25.71 -5.66 -49.13
N PHE A 136 -24.74 -5.64 -48.21
CA PHE A 136 -23.33 -5.45 -48.55
C PHE A 136 -22.68 -6.70 -49.17
N SER A 137 -23.32 -7.87 -49.12
CA SER A 137 -22.83 -9.08 -49.82
C SER A 137 -23.31 -9.17 -51.27
N SER A 138 -24.47 -8.57 -51.58
CA SER A 138 -25.20 -8.83 -52.83
C SER A 138 -25.25 -7.63 -53.79
N TYR A 139 -25.12 -6.38 -53.32
CA TYR A 139 -25.25 -5.20 -54.18
C TYR A 139 -24.11 -4.19 -54.00
N GLU A 140 -23.23 -4.09 -54.99
CA GLU A 140 -22.07 -3.18 -54.96
C GLU A 140 -22.49 -1.69 -54.95
N GLY A 141 -23.60 -1.34 -55.60
CA GLY A 141 -24.08 0.05 -55.69
C GLY A 141 -24.56 0.64 -54.36
N CYS A 142 -24.74 -0.17 -53.31
CA CYS A 142 -25.03 0.35 -51.96
C CYS A 142 -23.86 1.15 -51.39
N SER A 143 -22.64 0.89 -51.85
CA SER A 143 -21.45 1.59 -51.38
C SER A 143 -21.46 3.09 -51.73
N HIS A 144 -22.22 3.51 -52.74
CA HIS A 144 -22.33 4.91 -53.19
C HIS A 144 -23.51 5.67 -52.55
N LEU A 145 -24.35 5.02 -51.75
CA LEU A 145 -25.49 5.66 -51.08
C LEU A 145 -25.05 6.31 -49.77
N ALA A 146 -25.46 7.56 -49.51
CA ALA A 146 -25.15 8.24 -48.24
C ALA A 146 -25.83 7.56 -47.03
N SER A 147 -27.07 7.11 -47.22
CA SER A 147 -27.91 6.43 -46.22
C SER A 147 -27.36 5.08 -45.77
N SER A 148 -26.64 4.36 -46.63
CA SER A 148 -25.95 3.12 -46.24
C SER A 148 -24.77 3.44 -45.30
N GLY A 149 -24.04 4.52 -45.57
CA GLY A 149 -23.00 5.05 -44.69
C GLY A 149 -23.53 5.51 -43.32
N ASP A 150 -24.69 6.17 -43.28
CA ASP A 150 -25.34 6.61 -42.04
C ASP A 150 -25.83 5.42 -41.18
N LEU A 151 -26.31 4.37 -41.83
CA LEU A 151 -26.68 3.12 -41.16
C LEU A 151 -25.45 2.44 -40.54
N LEU A 152 -24.34 2.34 -41.28
CA LEU A 152 -23.08 1.76 -40.77
C LEU A 152 -22.52 2.56 -39.58
N HIS A 153 -22.57 3.89 -39.67
CA HIS A 153 -22.17 4.77 -38.57
C HIS A 153 -23.02 4.53 -37.30
N THR A 154 -24.33 4.37 -37.46
CA THR A 154 -25.24 4.07 -36.33
C THR A 154 -24.96 2.69 -35.72
N LEU A 155 -24.68 1.66 -36.53
CA LEU A 155 -24.31 0.32 -36.05
C LEU A 155 -22.93 0.31 -35.34
N PHE A 156 -21.99 1.13 -35.81
CA PHE A 156 -20.71 1.33 -35.14
C PHE A 156 -20.90 1.96 -33.76
N LEU A 157 -21.66 3.06 -33.64
CA LEU A 157 -21.96 3.70 -32.36
C LEU A 157 -22.65 2.75 -31.38
N LEU A 158 -23.57 1.91 -31.88
CA LEU A 158 -24.24 0.89 -31.07
C LEU A 158 -23.26 -0.15 -30.52
N SER A 159 -22.22 -0.49 -31.29
CA SER A 159 -21.14 -1.39 -30.86
C SER A 159 -20.29 -0.78 -29.74
N CYS A 160 -20.08 0.54 -29.77
CA CYS A 160 -19.31 1.26 -28.75
C CYS A 160 -20.09 1.54 -27.46
N GLN A 161 -21.43 1.47 -27.47
CA GLN A 161 -22.29 1.90 -26.36
C GLN A 161 -22.77 0.78 -25.42
N ASN A 162 -22.74 -0.49 -25.84
CA ASN A 162 -23.55 -1.53 -25.16
C ASN A 162 -22.78 -2.81 -24.83
N THR A 163 -22.84 -3.22 -23.56
CA THR A 163 -22.23 -4.46 -23.03
C THR A 163 -23.21 -5.64 -22.94
N ALA A 164 -24.49 -5.45 -23.31
CA ALA A 164 -25.53 -6.45 -23.07
C ALA A 164 -25.58 -7.59 -24.11
N ALA A 165 -25.64 -8.83 -23.59
CA ALA A 165 -25.82 -10.12 -24.26
C ALA A 165 -24.70 -10.56 -25.22
N SER A 166 -23.83 -11.45 -24.72
CA SER A 166 -22.81 -12.17 -25.51
C SER A 166 -23.44 -12.87 -26.72
N GLY A 167 -23.23 -12.31 -27.92
CA GLY A 167 -23.65 -12.89 -29.20
C GLY A 167 -24.27 -11.89 -30.18
N ILE A 168 -25.04 -10.89 -29.71
CA ILE A 168 -25.63 -9.86 -30.60
C ILE A 168 -24.61 -8.76 -30.89
N THR A 169 -23.79 -8.39 -29.91
CA THR A 169 -22.69 -7.43 -30.05
C THR A 169 -21.68 -7.83 -31.14
N GLU A 170 -21.33 -9.12 -31.23
CA GLU A 170 -20.43 -9.64 -32.27
C GLU A 170 -21.01 -9.48 -33.68
N LYS A 171 -22.32 -9.76 -33.83
CA LYS A 171 -23.02 -9.65 -35.11
C LYS A 171 -23.21 -8.21 -35.57
N VAL A 172 -23.43 -7.27 -34.64
CA VAL A 172 -23.41 -5.83 -34.93
C VAL A 172 -22.03 -5.44 -35.47
N GLY A 173 -20.96 -5.90 -34.80
CA GLY A 173 -19.57 -5.84 -35.26
C GLY A 173 -19.40 -6.25 -36.72
N GLN A 174 -19.74 -7.50 -37.03
CA GLN A 174 -19.60 -8.08 -38.36
C GLN A 174 -20.37 -7.27 -39.44
N ALA A 175 -21.58 -6.81 -39.11
CA ALA A 175 -22.42 -6.07 -40.06
C ALA A 175 -21.80 -4.75 -40.50
N TRP A 176 -21.26 -3.94 -39.58
CA TRP A 176 -20.61 -2.69 -39.97
C TRP A 176 -19.21 -2.93 -40.57
N GLN A 177 -18.46 -3.92 -40.10
CA GLN A 177 -17.13 -4.28 -40.65
C GLN A 177 -17.23 -4.67 -42.13
N GLN A 178 -18.19 -5.52 -42.50
CA GLN A 178 -18.41 -5.92 -43.88
C GLN A 178 -18.79 -4.72 -44.77
N GLY A 179 -19.62 -3.82 -44.24
CA GLY A 179 -20.00 -2.60 -44.96
C GLY A 179 -18.82 -1.67 -45.20
N VAL A 180 -17.98 -1.42 -44.18
CA VAL A 180 -16.75 -0.64 -44.32
C VAL A 180 -15.80 -1.30 -45.33
N HIS A 181 -15.59 -2.61 -45.23
CA HIS A 181 -14.73 -3.36 -46.17
C HIS A 181 -15.18 -3.18 -47.62
N MET A 182 -16.48 -3.32 -47.90
CA MET A 182 -17.02 -3.16 -49.26
C MET A 182 -16.94 -1.73 -49.78
N ILE A 183 -17.17 -0.73 -48.93
CA ILE A 183 -17.03 0.69 -49.30
C ILE A 183 -15.58 1.04 -49.63
N VAL A 184 -14.62 0.56 -48.83
CA VAL A 184 -13.19 0.78 -49.09
C VAL A 184 -12.78 0.09 -50.40
N LYS A 185 -13.23 -1.15 -50.62
CA LYS A 185 -12.95 -1.92 -51.85
C LYS A 185 -13.50 -1.25 -53.12
N SER A 186 -14.72 -0.70 -53.08
CA SER A 186 -15.34 -0.08 -54.27
C SER A 186 -14.90 1.37 -54.51
N GLN A 187 -14.54 2.11 -53.45
CA GLN A 187 -14.17 3.53 -53.55
C GLN A 187 -12.68 3.80 -53.39
N GLY A 188 -11.83 2.78 -53.22
CA GLY A 188 -10.38 2.93 -53.09
C GLY A 188 -9.93 3.64 -51.81
N GLY A 189 -10.75 3.63 -50.75
CA GLY A 189 -10.39 4.17 -49.44
C GLY A 189 -10.27 5.70 -49.34
N PHE A 190 -10.71 6.48 -50.33
CA PHE A 190 -10.70 7.95 -50.23
C PHE A 190 -11.68 8.45 -49.15
N VAL A 191 -11.17 9.21 -48.18
CA VAL A 191 -11.99 9.87 -47.17
C VAL A 191 -12.67 11.10 -47.78
N LYS A 192 -14.01 11.10 -47.84
CA LYS A 192 -14.82 12.24 -48.28
C LYS A 192 -15.43 12.95 -47.07
N ASP A 193 -15.54 14.27 -47.14
CA ASP A 193 -16.26 15.08 -46.15
C ASP A 193 -17.69 14.56 -45.97
N ASN A 194 -18.12 14.34 -44.73
CA ASN A 194 -19.40 13.70 -44.38
C ASN A 194 -19.63 12.28 -44.91
N GLY A 195 -18.59 11.62 -45.44
CA GLY A 195 -18.61 10.19 -45.77
C GLY A 195 -18.59 9.31 -44.51
N VAL A 196 -18.84 8.01 -44.68
CA VAL A 196 -18.89 7.04 -43.56
C VAL A 196 -17.57 6.96 -42.78
N LEU A 197 -16.42 6.96 -43.48
CA LEU A 197 -15.11 6.93 -42.83
C LEU A 197 -14.87 8.19 -42.01
N HIS A 198 -15.25 9.35 -42.53
CA HIS A 198 -15.18 10.63 -41.80
C HIS A 198 -16.09 10.62 -40.57
N LYS A 199 -17.34 10.17 -40.70
CA LYS A 199 -18.33 10.11 -39.60
C LYS A 199 -17.92 9.14 -38.49
N ILE A 200 -17.43 7.95 -38.84
CA ILE A 200 -16.95 6.95 -37.87
C ILE A 200 -15.71 7.51 -37.15
N SER A 201 -14.70 7.98 -37.88
CA SER A 201 -13.48 8.51 -37.28
C SER A 201 -13.71 9.74 -36.40
N SER A 202 -14.54 10.69 -36.83
CA SER A 202 -14.89 11.87 -36.03
C SER A 202 -15.66 11.49 -34.76
N SER A 203 -16.51 10.46 -34.84
CA SER A 203 -17.23 9.95 -33.67
C SER A 203 -16.33 9.20 -32.70
N ILE A 204 -15.33 8.45 -33.20
CA ILE A 204 -14.32 7.82 -32.33
C ILE A 204 -13.59 8.90 -31.54
N ARG A 205 -13.10 9.95 -32.20
CA ARG A 205 -12.41 11.06 -31.54
C ARG A 205 -13.32 11.80 -30.55
N SER A 206 -14.56 12.07 -30.93
CA SER A 206 -15.55 12.70 -30.04
C SER A 206 -15.89 11.85 -28.82
N LEU A 207 -15.97 10.52 -28.97
CA LEU A 207 -16.20 9.60 -27.85
C LEU A 207 -14.96 9.52 -26.96
N LEU A 208 -13.77 9.44 -27.56
CA LEU A 208 -12.49 9.39 -26.84
C LEU A 208 -12.28 10.62 -25.94
N LEU A 209 -12.70 11.80 -26.41
CA LEU A 209 -12.63 13.07 -25.69
C LEU A 209 -13.83 13.33 -24.76
N SER A 210 -14.73 12.34 -24.62
CA SER A 210 -15.84 12.38 -23.65
C SER A 210 -15.50 11.59 -22.37
N ASP A 211 -16.27 11.76 -21.30
CA ASP A 211 -16.05 11.00 -20.05
C ASP A 211 -16.35 9.50 -20.27
N LEU A 212 -15.29 8.71 -20.40
CA LEU A 212 -15.33 7.27 -20.63
C LEU A 212 -14.84 6.53 -19.38
N SER A 213 -15.64 5.57 -18.90
CA SER A 213 -15.14 4.56 -17.96
C SER A 213 -14.09 3.69 -18.64
N THR A 214 -13.20 3.07 -17.86
CA THR A 214 -12.15 2.16 -18.38
C THR A 214 -12.75 1.03 -19.24
N GLU A 215 -13.92 0.50 -18.87
CA GLU A 215 -14.64 -0.51 -19.65
C GLU A 215 -15.10 0.01 -21.01
N LYS A 216 -15.65 1.24 -21.08
CA LYS A 216 -16.07 1.86 -22.34
C LYS A 216 -14.87 2.20 -23.22
N CYS A 217 -13.76 2.62 -22.63
CA CYS A 217 -12.51 2.88 -23.35
C CYS A 217 -11.97 1.61 -24.01
N ASN A 218 -11.93 0.48 -23.27
CA ASN A 218 -11.50 -0.81 -23.83
C ASN A 218 -12.39 -1.27 -24.99
N LEU A 219 -13.72 -1.09 -24.87
CA LEU A 219 -14.67 -1.41 -25.93
C LEU A 219 -14.47 -0.52 -27.16
N LEU A 220 -14.22 0.77 -26.97
CA LEU A 220 -13.90 1.71 -28.04
C LEU A 220 -12.58 1.33 -28.73
N THR A 221 -11.55 0.91 -27.98
CA THR A 221 -10.30 0.38 -28.52
C THR A 221 -10.55 -0.84 -29.41
N GLU A 222 -11.31 -1.83 -28.94
CA GLU A 222 -11.62 -3.04 -29.70
C GLU A 222 -12.36 -2.72 -31.01
N CYS A 223 -13.39 -1.86 -30.94
CA CYS A 223 -14.15 -1.44 -32.12
C CYS A 223 -13.26 -0.67 -33.12
N THR A 224 -12.34 0.16 -32.63
CA THR A 224 -11.43 0.92 -33.47
C THR A 224 -10.38 0.02 -34.14
N SER A 225 -9.81 -0.96 -33.44
CA SER A 225 -8.91 -1.96 -34.04
C SER A 225 -9.61 -2.73 -35.17
N LYS A 226 -10.83 -3.21 -34.91
CA LYS A 226 -11.69 -3.88 -35.92
C LYS A 226 -12.02 -3.00 -37.12
N TYR A 227 -12.12 -1.68 -36.91
CA TYR A 227 -12.33 -0.70 -37.98
C TYR A 227 -11.10 -0.58 -38.87
N PHE A 228 -9.90 -0.46 -38.29
CA PHE A 228 -8.65 -0.48 -39.04
C PHE A 228 -8.43 -1.80 -39.79
N ASP A 229 -8.76 -2.96 -39.19
CA ASP A 229 -8.68 -4.28 -39.86
C ASP A 229 -9.56 -4.35 -41.11
N SER A 230 -10.77 -3.80 -41.02
CA SER A 230 -11.74 -3.79 -42.12
C SER A 230 -11.25 -2.93 -43.29
N ILE A 231 -10.57 -1.82 -43.00
CA ILE A 231 -9.95 -0.95 -44.00
C ILE A 231 -8.73 -1.64 -44.61
N TYR A 232 -7.79 -2.15 -43.79
CA TYR A 232 -6.54 -2.75 -44.26
C TYR A 232 -6.79 -3.97 -45.15
N SER A 233 -7.72 -4.85 -44.74
CA SER A 233 -8.10 -6.06 -45.50
C SER A 233 -8.79 -5.77 -46.83
N ALA A 234 -9.39 -4.58 -46.99
CA ALA A 234 -10.08 -4.18 -48.22
C ALA A 234 -9.15 -3.56 -49.28
N LEU A 235 -7.93 -3.18 -48.90
CA LEU A 235 -6.95 -2.58 -49.80
C LEU A 235 -6.34 -3.63 -50.76
N PRO A 236 -5.93 -3.23 -51.98
CA PRO A 236 -5.18 -4.09 -52.88
C PRO A 236 -3.90 -4.63 -52.23
N LYS A 237 -3.51 -5.87 -52.57
CA LYS A 237 -2.28 -6.49 -52.04
C LYS A 237 -1.00 -5.69 -52.33
N ASP A 238 -0.99 -4.91 -53.43
CA ASP A 238 0.14 -4.06 -53.80
C ASP A 238 0.28 -2.82 -52.91
N ASP A 239 -0.81 -2.38 -52.26
CA ASP A 239 -0.86 -1.24 -51.34
C ASP A 239 -0.67 -1.66 -49.87
N GLN A 240 -0.64 -2.97 -49.58
CA GLN A 240 -0.36 -3.51 -48.25
C GLN A 240 1.14 -3.44 -47.95
N ALA A 241 1.56 -2.35 -47.30
CA ALA A 241 2.95 -2.14 -46.89
C ALA A 241 3.36 -3.07 -45.72
N HIS A 242 4.68 -3.19 -45.48
CA HIS A 242 5.25 -3.88 -44.31
C HIS A 242 4.79 -3.30 -42.95
N SER A 243 4.26 -2.08 -42.94
CA SER A 243 3.61 -1.47 -41.78
C SER A 243 2.31 -0.79 -42.22
N ALA A 244 1.18 -1.22 -41.65
CA ALA A 244 -0.15 -0.68 -41.97
C ALA A 244 -0.24 0.83 -41.68
N ALA A 245 0.50 1.32 -40.68
CA ALA A 245 0.57 2.75 -40.32
C ALA A 245 1.16 3.64 -41.44
N THR A 246 1.88 3.07 -42.42
CA THR A 246 2.48 3.83 -43.53
C THR A 246 1.55 3.97 -44.75
N VAL A 247 0.43 3.26 -44.76
CA VAL A 247 -0.55 3.32 -45.84
C VAL A 247 -1.26 4.69 -45.82
N PRO A 248 -1.28 5.47 -46.92
CA PRO A 248 -1.82 6.83 -46.94
C PRO A 248 -3.24 6.96 -46.40
N VAL A 249 -4.13 6.02 -46.74
CA VAL A 249 -5.53 6.00 -46.27
C VAL A 249 -5.61 5.77 -44.77
N ILE A 250 -4.86 4.79 -44.24
CA ILE A 250 -4.82 4.49 -42.81
C ILE A 250 -4.25 5.68 -42.05
N ARG A 251 -3.22 6.33 -42.60
CA ARG A 251 -2.60 7.53 -42.04
C ARG A 251 -3.60 8.69 -41.91
N THR A 252 -4.34 9.01 -42.98
CA THR A 252 -5.38 10.04 -42.94
C THR A 252 -6.47 9.72 -41.92
N ILE A 253 -6.88 8.46 -41.82
CA ILE A 253 -7.88 8.01 -40.85
C ILE A 253 -7.33 8.08 -39.42
N LEU A 254 -6.04 7.76 -39.22
CA LEU A 254 -5.37 7.83 -37.94
C LEU A 254 -5.28 9.28 -37.43
N ASP A 255 -4.92 10.24 -38.30
CA ASP A 255 -4.94 11.68 -37.98
C ASP A 255 -6.33 12.20 -37.57
N MET A 256 -7.41 11.56 -38.06
CA MET A 256 -8.79 11.92 -37.70
C MET A 256 -9.28 11.26 -36.41
N VAL A 257 -8.75 10.07 -36.07
CA VAL A 257 -9.14 9.30 -34.89
C VAL A 257 -8.37 9.75 -33.65
N LEU A 258 -7.06 10.01 -33.80
CA LEU A 258 -6.22 10.44 -32.69
C LEU A 258 -6.49 11.91 -32.33
N PRO A 259 -6.27 12.28 -31.05
CA PRO A 259 -6.39 13.68 -30.64
C PRO A 259 -5.38 14.56 -31.37
N SER A 260 -5.76 15.82 -31.65
CA SER A 260 -4.80 16.81 -32.15
C SER A 260 -3.81 17.20 -31.05
N GLU A 261 -2.72 17.84 -31.47
CA GLU A 261 -1.74 18.41 -30.53
C GLU A 261 -2.38 19.39 -29.54
N ASP A 262 -3.32 20.23 -29.98
CA ASP A 262 -4.05 21.16 -29.12
C ASP A 262 -4.94 20.43 -28.08
N GLU A 263 -5.59 19.34 -28.47
CA GLU A 263 -6.40 18.53 -27.55
C GLU A 263 -5.52 17.81 -26.52
N TRP A 264 -4.39 17.23 -26.96
CA TRP A 264 -3.40 16.66 -26.06
C TRP A 264 -2.84 17.69 -25.08
N ASN A 265 -2.56 18.90 -25.56
CA ASN A 265 -2.13 20.02 -24.71
C ASN A 265 -3.24 20.42 -23.72
N SER A 266 -4.52 20.40 -24.10
CA SER A 266 -5.64 20.64 -23.18
C SER A 266 -5.68 19.59 -22.07
N LEU A 267 -5.68 18.31 -22.45
CA LEU A 267 -5.68 17.16 -21.52
C LEU A 267 -4.49 17.21 -20.55
N ALA A 268 -3.31 17.62 -21.04
CA ALA A 268 -2.13 17.79 -20.20
C ALA A 268 -2.26 18.97 -19.22
N ARG A 269 -2.79 20.12 -19.66
CA ARG A 269 -2.96 21.32 -18.81
C ARG A 269 -4.01 21.16 -17.71
N GLU A 270 -5.02 20.34 -17.98
CA GLU A 270 -6.12 19.97 -17.08
C GLU A 270 -5.64 18.98 -15.98
N TYR A 271 -4.60 18.19 -16.27
CA TYR A 271 -4.06 17.22 -15.32
C TYR A 271 -3.36 17.90 -14.13
N THR A 272 -3.66 17.44 -12.92
CA THR A 272 -2.99 17.92 -11.69
C THR A 272 -2.10 16.83 -11.10
N LEU A 273 -0.97 17.23 -10.49
CA LEU A 273 -0.10 16.28 -9.79
C LEU A 273 -0.63 15.86 -8.43
N LEU A 274 -1.84 16.29 -8.04
CA LEU A 274 -2.40 15.99 -6.72
C LEU A 274 -2.44 14.49 -6.42
N GLU A 275 -2.83 13.67 -7.40
CA GLU A 275 -2.82 12.19 -7.29
C GLU A 275 -1.42 11.61 -7.08
N ARG A 276 -0.37 12.34 -7.48
CA ARG A 276 1.04 11.94 -7.35
C ARG A 276 1.66 12.34 -6.02
N LEU A 277 1.05 13.29 -5.30
CA LEU A 277 1.57 13.79 -4.03
C LEU A 277 1.86 12.68 -3.00
N PRO A 278 0.98 11.66 -2.78
CA PRO A 278 1.29 10.55 -1.88
C PRO A 278 2.59 9.82 -2.22
N LEU A 279 2.83 9.57 -3.52
CA LEU A 279 4.04 8.89 -3.98
C LEU A 279 5.27 9.80 -3.85
N HIS A 280 5.12 11.09 -4.15
CA HIS A 280 6.19 12.07 -3.98
C HIS A 280 6.60 12.22 -2.52
N LEU A 281 5.68 12.10 -1.55
CA LEU A 281 6.02 12.11 -0.13
C LEU A 281 6.66 10.79 0.32
N LYS A 282 6.10 9.63 -0.04
CA LYS A 282 6.66 8.31 0.34
C LYS A 282 8.09 8.11 -0.14
N GLU A 283 8.38 8.54 -1.37
CA GLU A 283 9.72 8.45 -1.97
C GLU A 283 10.31 9.85 -2.19
N ARG A 284 10.23 10.70 -1.16
CA ARG A 284 10.67 12.11 -1.16
C ARG A 284 12.05 12.36 -1.76
N ARG A 285 12.99 11.43 -1.55
CA ARG A 285 14.37 11.48 -2.06
C ARG A 285 14.52 11.16 -3.55
N LYS A 286 13.68 10.27 -4.08
CA LYS A 286 13.79 9.80 -5.48
C LYS A 286 13.05 10.71 -6.45
N ASN A 287 11.94 11.31 -6.01
CA ASN A 287 11.05 12.11 -6.86
C ASN A 287 11.47 13.59 -6.92
N PRO A 288 11.03 14.35 -7.93
CA PRO A 288 11.28 15.80 -8.00
C PRO A 288 10.65 16.57 -6.85
N PHE A 289 11.35 17.60 -6.37
CA PHE A 289 10.80 18.57 -5.45
C PHE A 289 10.09 19.66 -6.24
N LEU A 290 8.75 19.59 -6.23
CA LEU A 290 7.86 20.52 -6.90
C LEU A 290 7.19 21.44 -5.90
N LYS A 291 6.85 22.65 -6.37
CA LYS A 291 6.08 23.63 -5.61
C LYS A 291 4.72 23.13 -5.19
N ALA A 292 4.18 23.64 -4.08
CA ALA A 292 2.85 23.26 -3.60
C ALA A 292 1.73 23.56 -4.64
N SER A 293 1.89 24.61 -5.44
CA SER A 293 0.98 24.99 -6.53
C SER A 293 0.93 23.97 -7.65
N SER A 294 2.00 23.20 -7.85
CA SER A 294 2.05 22.10 -8.84
C SER A 294 1.04 20.99 -8.53
N TYR A 295 0.62 20.88 -7.26
CA TYR A 295 -0.34 19.89 -6.77
C TYR A 295 -1.74 20.49 -6.55
N SER A 296 -1.92 21.79 -6.74
CA SER A 296 -3.19 22.46 -6.45
C SER A 296 -4.14 22.36 -7.62
N MET A 297 -5.43 22.09 -7.34
CA MET A 297 -6.49 22.12 -8.36
C MET A 297 -6.67 23.56 -8.87
N LYS A 298 -6.54 23.75 -10.19
CA LYS A 298 -6.85 25.04 -10.82
C LYS A 298 -8.36 25.30 -10.70
N LYS A 299 -8.75 26.42 -10.06
CA LYS A 299 -10.16 26.76 -9.77
C LYS A 299 -11.08 26.81 -11.00
N GLU A 300 -10.53 26.91 -12.20
CA GLU A 300 -11.27 26.98 -13.46
C GLU A 300 -11.93 25.64 -13.88
N PHE A 301 -11.53 24.50 -13.28
CA PHE A 301 -11.97 23.15 -13.67
C PHE A 301 -12.87 22.45 -12.64
N LEU A 302 -13.47 23.19 -11.71
CA LEU A 302 -14.29 22.67 -10.60
C LEU A 302 -15.67 22.09 -11.02
N ILE A 303 -16.04 22.12 -12.31
CA ILE A 303 -17.46 21.98 -12.75
C ILE A 303 -17.70 20.82 -13.74
N THR A 304 -16.68 20.16 -14.28
CA THR A 304 -16.87 19.29 -15.46
C THR A 304 -16.32 17.87 -15.23
N SER A 305 -17.14 16.86 -15.57
CA SER A 305 -16.70 15.47 -15.69
C SER A 305 -15.81 15.35 -16.92
N GLU A 306 -14.51 15.58 -16.74
CA GLU A 306 -13.55 15.74 -17.83
C GLU A 306 -12.79 14.45 -18.17
N PRO A 307 -12.43 14.27 -19.46
CA PRO A 307 -11.74 13.10 -19.98
C PRO A 307 -10.38 12.92 -19.31
N ARG A 308 -10.02 11.68 -18.92
CA ARG A 308 -8.72 11.46 -18.27
C ARG A 308 -7.63 11.08 -19.27
N LEU A 309 -6.54 11.84 -19.21
CA LEU A 309 -5.31 11.70 -20.00
C LEU A 309 -4.81 10.24 -20.08
N LYS A 310 -4.99 9.47 -19.00
CA LYS A 310 -4.60 8.05 -18.91
C LYS A 310 -5.38 7.18 -19.90
N GLU A 311 -6.69 7.31 -19.96
CA GLU A 311 -7.56 6.56 -20.86
C GLU A 311 -7.28 6.89 -22.33
N VAL A 312 -7.12 8.18 -22.66
CA VAL A 312 -6.81 8.64 -24.02
C VAL A 312 -5.46 8.09 -24.51
N ALA A 313 -4.46 8.06 -23.63
CA ALA A 313 -3.16 7.49 -23.95
C ALA A 313 -3.16 5.97 -24.08
N ARG A 314 -3.88 5.24 -23.20
CA ARG A 314 -4.04 3.79 -23.33
C ARG A 314 -4.68 3.43 -24.66
N PHE A 315 -5.74 4.15 -25.04
CA PHE A 315 -6.37 3.98 -26.35
C PHE A 315 -5.37 4.23 -27.49
N THR A 316 -4.68 5.37 -27.46
CA THR A 316 -3.72 5.76 -28.51
C THR A 316 -2.58 4.75 -28.65
N GLU A 317 -2.02 4.29 -27.53
CA GLU A 317 -0.98 3.27 -27.52
C GLU A 317 -1.46 1.93 -28.09
N ALA A 318 -2.66 1.49 -27.69
CA ALA A 318 -3.22 0.23 -28.17
C ALA A 318 -3.45 0.26 -29.69
N ILE A 319 -3.99 1.36 -30.22
CA ILE A 319 -4.22 1.52 -31.67
C ILE A 319 -2.89 1.58 -32.44
N LEU A 320 -1.90 2.35 -31.97
CA LEU A 320 -0.58 2.40 -32.61
C LEU A 320 0.11 1.03 -32.59
N SER A 321 0.04 0.31 -31.47
CA SER A 321 0.62 -1.04 -31.36
C SER A 321 -0.07 -2.04 -32.28
N HIS A 322 -1.41 -1.98 -32.37
CA HIS A 322 -2.20 -2.82 -33.28
C HIS A 322 -1.82 -2.59 -34.75
N LEU A 323 -1.69 -1.32 -35.17
CA LEU A 323 -1.30 -0.96 -36.54
C LEU A 323 0.13 -1.38 -36.91
N LEU A 324 1.05 -1.41 -35.94
CA LEU A 324 2.40 -1.92 -36.15
C LEU A 324 2.41 -3.44 -36.37
N MET A 325 1.55 -4.18 -35.65
CA MET A 325 1.45 -5.63 -35.79
C MET A 325 0.73 -6.08 -37.07
N LEU A 326 -0.22 -5.29 -37.58
CA LEU A 326 -1.04 -5.64 -38.75
C LEU A 326 -0.26 -5.87 -40.06
N GLY A 327 1.01 -5.45 -40.15
CA GLY A 327 1.86 -5.60 -41.34
C GLY A 327 2.93 -6.71 -41.29
N GLU A 328 3.16 -7.35 -40.12
CA GLU A 328 4.25 -8.32 -39.95
C GLU A 328 3.86 -9.77 -40.33
N GLY A 329 2.61 -10.01 -40.69
CA GLY A 329 2.09 -11.35 -40.98
C GLY A 329 2.24 -11.80 -42.43
N GLU A 330 3.45 -12.21 -42.86
CA GLU A 330 3.67 -13.26 -43.89
C GLU A 330 5.17 -13.52 -44.25
N THR A 331 6.14 -13.49 -43.32
CA THR A 331 7.52 -13.94 -43.64
C THR A 331 8.24 -14.75 -42.56
N VAL A 332 7.76 -15.96 -42.20
CA VAL A 332 8.66 -17.00 -41.66
C VAL A 332 8.20 -18.41 -42.04
N LYS A 333 8.63 -18.90 -43.21
CA LYS A 333 9.05 -20.31 -43.44
C LYS A 333 10.07 -20.33 -44.57
N GLY A 334 11.34 -20.16 -44.24
CA GLY A 334 12.45 -20.29 -45.19
C GLY A 334 13.79 -20.07 -44.49
N GLU A 335 14.65 -21.08 -44.55
CA GLU A 335 15.93 -21.21 -43.85
C GLU A 335 16.99 -20.20 -44.32
N GLY A 336 17.89 -19.82 -43.40
CA GLY A 336 19.31 -19.64 -43.72
C GLY A 336 19.81 -18.27 -44.19
N MET A 337 20.58 -17.64 -43.29
CA MET A 337 21.83 -16.90 -43.55
C MET A 337 21.82 -15.36 -43.62
N SER A 338 22.63 -14.82 -42.71
CA SER A 338 23.50 -13.63 -42.78
C SER A 338 22.92 -12.22 -42.63
N SER A 339 23.48 -11.56 -41.63
CA SER A 339 23.54 -10.13 -41.37
C SER A 339 23.82 -9.27 -42.61
N SER A 340 22.89 -8.37 -42.94
CA SER A 340 23.20 -7.17 -43.70
C SER A 340 22.21 -6.04 -43.40
N GLN A 341 22.71 -4.97 -42.80
CA GLN A 341 22.27 -3.58 -42.92
C GLN A 341 20.76 -3.34 -43.09
N THR A 342 20.07 -3.12 -41.96
CA THR A 342 18.81 -2.37 -41.93
C THR A 342 19.08 -0.93 -42.34
N LYS A 343 18.88 -0.61 -43.62
CA LYS A 343 18.70 0.77 -44.08
C LYS A 343 17.49 1.33 -43.34
N THR A 344 17.74 2.32 -42.49
CA THR A 344 16.77 3.13 -41.76
C THR A 344 15.78 3.78 -42.73
N THR A 345 14.53 3.33 -42.73
CA THR A 345 13.40 4.03 -43.35
C THR A 345 13.06 5.26 -42.51
N GLU A 346 13.69 6.40 -42.82
CA GLU A 346 13.51 7.69 -42.13
C GLU A 346 12.07 8.28 -42.21
N GLY A 347 11.18 7.70 -43.02
CA GLY A 347 9.82 8.20 -43.24
C GLY A 347 8.69 7.48 -42.50
N SER A 348 8.92 6.36 -41.81
CA SER A 348 7.85 5.44 -41.41
C SER A 348 7.10 5.79 -40.11
N ASN A 349 7.66 6.64 -39.22
CA ASN A 349 7.17 6.76 -37.82
C ASN A 349 6.80 8.20 -37.39
N VAL A 350 6.41 9.07 -38.32
CA VAL A 350 6.17 10.51 -38.02
C VAL A 350 5.05 10.74 -36.98
N GLU A 351 4.00 9.93 -37.00
CA GLU A 351 2.82 10.09 -36.11
C GLU A 351 3.05 9.57 -34.69
N ILE A 352 3.79 8.46 -34.54
CA ILE A 352 4.24 7.97 -33.23
C ILE A 352 5.04 9.07 -32.53
N PHE A 353 5.88 9.79 -33.28
CA PHE A 353 6.70 10.85 -32.73
C PHE A 353 5.90 12.11 -32.34
N ARG A 354 4.83 12.46 -33.07
CA ARG A 354 3.94 13.58 -32.73
C ARG A 354 3.25 13.40 -31.37
N THR A 355 2.91 12.16 -31.02
CA THR A 355 2.20 11.82 -29.77
C THR A 355 3.12 11.28 -28.68
N ALA A 356 4.41 11.06 -29.00
CA ALA A 356 5.38 10.39 -28.13
C ALA A 356 5.49 11.02 -26.74
N GLU A 357 5.57 12.36 -26.67
CA GLU A 357 5.68 13.08 -25.40
C GLU A 357 4.47 12.82 -24.49
N PHE A 358 3.25 12.88 -25.04
CA PHE A 358 2.02 12.63 -24.29
C PHE A 358 1.87 11.16 -23.87
N LEU A 359 2.28 10.22 -24.72
CA LEU A 359 2.30 8.79 -24.37
C LEU A 359 3.28 8.50 -23.23
N ILE A 360 4.47 9.13 -23.25
CA ILE A 360 5.45 9.03 -22.16
C ILE A 360 4.87 9.60 -20.87
N LEU A 361 4.26 10.78 -20.94
CA LEU A 361 3.60 11.41 -19.80
C LEU A 361 2.53 10.48 -19.20
N ALA A 362 1.64 9.94 -20.02
CA ALA A 362 0.58 9.07 -19.54
C ALA A 362 1.06 7.71 -19.00
N LYS A 363 2.11 7.13 -19.59
CA LYS A 363 2.77 5.92 -19.06
C LYS A 363 3.39 6.16 -17.70
N CYS A 364 4.10 7.28 -17.56
CA CYS A 364 4.65 7.72 -16.28
C CYS A 364 3.53 7.76 -15.23
N LEU A 365 2.43 8.43 -15.55
CA LEU A 365 1.27 8.58 -14.66
C LEU A 365 0.51 7.27 -14.38
N SER A 366 0.61 6.25 -15.23
CA SER A 366 -0.06 4.94 -15.07
C SER A 366 0.77 3.92 -14.28
N SER A 367 2.11 4.01 -14.36
CA SER A 367 3.02 3.04 -13.71
C SER A 367 2.93 3.00 -12.18
N ALA A 368 2.42 4.08 -11.59
CA ALA A 368 2.33 4.31 -10.14
C ALA A 368 1.33 3.40 -9.41
N ASP A 369 0.28 2.94 -10.10
CA ASP A 369 -0.80 2.14 -9.50
C ASP A 369 -0.37 0.68 -9.20
N SER A 370 0.80 0.26 -9.70
CA SER A 370 1.24 -1.15 -9.70
C SER A 370 2.21 -1.56 -8.57
N HIS A 371 2.54 -0.66 -7.64
CA HIS A 371 3.51 -0.97 -6.56
C HIS A 371 2.94 -1.78 -5.39
N SER A 372 2.08 -2.76 -5.66
CA SER A 372 1.90 -3.93 -4.78
C SER A 372 2.97 -5.00 -5.09
N GLY A 373 4.20 -4.78 -4.62
CA GLY A 373 5.13 -5.84 -4.21
C GLY A 373 5.42 -7.05 -5.12
N THR A 374 5.19 -7.00 -6.43
CA THR A 374 5.54 -8.10 -7.34
C THR A 374 6.24 -7.56 -8.58
N ASN A 375 7.58 -7.60 -8.58
CA ASN A 375 8.41 -7.36 -9.76
C ASN A 375 8.35 -8.55 -10.75
N THR A 376 7.14 -9.02 -11.07
CA THR A 376 6.93 -10.15 -11.98
C THR A 376 5.64 -9.99 -12.80
N SER A 377 5.61 -8.98 -13.67
CA SER A 377 4.86 -8.88 -14.94
C SER A 377 4.75 -7.39 -15.28
N SER A 378 5.55 -6.80 -16.18
CA SER A 378 5.21 -6.75 -17.60
C SER A 378 6.40 -6.23 -18.44
N THR A 379 7.53 -6.94 -18.45
CA THR A 379 8.62 -6.69 -19.41
C THR A 379 8.23 -6.96 -20.88
N SER A 380 7.01 -7.45 -21.13
CA SER A 380 6.48 -7.79 -22.46
C SER A 380 5.78 -6.62 -23.17
N GLU A 381 5.10 -5.71 -22.45
CA GLU A 381 4.23 -4.68 -23.06
C GLU A 381 4.98 -3.44 -23.58
N VAL A 382 6.26 -3.25 -23.25
CA VAL A 382 7.04 -2.03 -23.56
C VAL A 382 7.86 -2.15 -24.86
N SER A 383 7.82 -3.29 -25.57
CA SER A 383 8.82 -3.61 -26.59
C SER A 383 8.69 -2.83 -27.91
N ILE A 384 7.48 -2.64 -28.45
CA ILE A 384 7.29 -2.13 -29.83
C ILE A 384 7.47 -0.61 -29.92
N VAL A 385 6.77 0.16 -29.09
CA VAL A 385 6.87 1.63 -29.08
C VAL A 385 8.29 2.09 -28.70
N ARG A 386 8.97 1.37 -27.81
CA ARG A 386 10.37 1.64 -27.46
C ARG A 386 11.31 1.47 -28.65
N MET A 387 11.13 0.42 -29.47
CA MET A 387 11.92 0.21 -30.69
C MET A 387 11.70 1.33 -31.72
N SER A 388 10.49 1.87 -31.83
CA SER A 388 10.17 2.95 -32.75
C SER A 388 10.69 4.33 -32.30
N LEU A 389 10.77 4.59 -30.99
CA LEU A 389 11.22 5.88 -30.42
C LEU A 389 12.74 6.10 -30.51
N GLN A 390 13.54 5.02 -30.46
CA GLN A 390 15.01 5.07 -30.43
C GLN A 390 15.68 5.95 -31.51
N SER A 391 15.08 6.05 -32.70
CA SER A 391 15.62 6.83 -33.82
C SER A 391 15.62 8.35 -33.62
N ARG A 392 14.82 8.90 -32.68
CA ARG A 392 14.63 10.34 -32.47
C ARG A 392 14.67 10.79 -31.01
N ASP A 393 15.26 9.99 -30.13
CA ASP A 393 15.35 10.25 -28.69
C ASP A 393 15.93 11.64 -28.33
N GLY A 394 16.82 12.19 -29.17
CA GLY A 394 17.41 13.53 -28.94
C GLY A 394 16.41 14.67 -29.09
N GLU A 395 15.57 14.64 -30.14
CA GLU A 395 14.53 15.65 -30.36
C GLU A 395 13.49 15.59 -29.24
N LEU A 396 13.11 14.39 -28.82
CA LEU A 396 12.17 14.17 -27.71
C LEU A 396 12.73 14.64 -26.35
N PHE A 397 14.01 14.40 -26.07
CA PHE A 397 14.66 14.90 -24.86
C PHE A 397 14.56 16.43 -24.77
N HIS A 398 14.90 17.14 -25.85
CA HIS A 398 14.83 18.60 -25.88
C HIS A 398 13.38 19.09 -25.77
N LYS A 399 12.42 18.46 -26.45
CA LYS A 399 10.99 18.80 -26.30
C LYS A 399 10.50 18.68 -24.86
N LEU A 400 10.81 17.58 -24.18
CA LEU A 400 10.41 17.38 -22.77
C LEU A 400 11.05 18.44 -21.86
N VAL A 401 12.31 18.78 -22.10
CA VAL A 401 13.02 19.84 -21.35
C VAL A 401 12.39 21.21 -21.62
N ASP A 402 12.12 21.55 -22.87
CA ASP A 402 11.52 22.83 -23.26
C ASP A 402 10.13 23.01 -22.64
N ARG A 403 9.33 21.94 -22.55
CA ARG A 403 8.04 21.94 -21.85
C ARG A 403 8.16 22.29 -20.37
N VAL A 404 9.16 21.71 -19.68
CA VAL A 404 9.43 22.06 -18.28
C VAL A 404 9.87 23.52 -18.18
N ILE A 405 10.74 23.99 -19.09
CA ILE A 405 11.19 25.40 -19.13
C ILE A 405 10.04 26.39 -19.39
N CYS A 406 8.97 25.96 -20.06
CA CYS A 406 7.75 26.73 -20.23
C CYS A 406 6.84 26.77 -18.98
N GLY A 407 7.26 26.19 -17.85
CA GLY A 407 6.48 26.17 -16.59
C GLY A 407 5.46 25.05 -16.51
N GLU A 408 5.50 24.06 -17.41
CA GLU A 408 4.60 22.91 -17.38
C GLU A 408 5.20 21.79 -16.51
N HIS A 409 5.06 21.89 -15.18
CA HIS A 409 5.78 21.02 -14.22
C HIS A 409 5.47 19.51 -14.34
N ILE A 410 4.32 19.12 -14.89
CA ILE A 410 3.95 17.70 -15.12
C ILE A 410 4.98 16.98 -16.01
N TRP A 411 5.65 17.72 -16.89
CA TRP A 411 6.64 17.16 -17.81
C TRP A 411 7.96 16.82 -17.13
N LEU A 412 8.18 17.29 -15.90
CA LEU A 412 9.35 16.89 -15.11
C LEU A 412 9.26 15.40 -14.72
N GLU A 413 8.05 14.90 -14.47
CA GLU A 413 7.78 13.47 -14.26
C GLU A 413 8.05 12.67 -15.54
N ALA A 414 7.55 13.16 -16.68
CA ALA A 414 7.78 12.56 -17.99
C ALA A 414 9.28 12.50 -18.34
N LEU A 415 10.02 13.58 -18.09
CA LEU A 415 11.46 13.66 -18.29
C LEU A 415 12.20 12.65 -17.40
N SER A 416 11.84 12.58 -16.11
CA SER A 416 12.45 11.64 -15.16
C SER A 416 12.19 10.18 -15.57
N TYR A 417 10.96 9.86 -15.99
CA TYR A 417 10.59 8.56 -16.51
C TYR A 417 11.31 8.22 -17.82
N PHE A 418 11.43 9.18 -18.74
CA PHE A 418 12.14 9.01 -20.00
C PHE A 418 13.62 8.66 -19.77
N LEU A 419 14.30 9.41 -18.90
CA LEU A 419 15.71 9.16 -18.56
C LEU A 419 15.93 7.82 -17.86
N GLY A 420 15.02 7.42 -16.96
CA GLY A 420 15.19 6.21 -16.14
C GLY A 420 14.67 4.92 -16.75
N CYS A 421 13.60 4.97 -17.55
CA CYS A 421 12.89 3.79 -18.03
C CYS A 421 13.00 3.59 -19.55
N VAL A 422 13.11 4.67 -20.32
CA VAL A 422 13.12 4.62 -21.80
C VAL A 422 14.54 4.54 -22.33
N LEU A 423 15.45 5.40 -21.86
CA LEU A 423 16.85 5.40 -22.28
C LEU A 423 17.69 4.31 -21.60
N SER A 424 18.79 3.91 -22.23
CA SER A 424 19.84 3.19 -21.50
C SER A 424 20.59 4.14 -20.57
N LYS A 425 21.16 3.61 -19.49
CA LYS A 425 21.93 4.41 -18.52
C LYS A 425 23.09 5.18 -19.18
N GLN A 426 23.75 4.60 -20.18
CA GLN A 426 24.86 5.25 -20.88
C GLN A 426 24.39 6.44 -21.72
N GLU A 427 23.29 6.27 -22.45
CA GLU A 427 22.70 7.34 -23.26
C GLU A 427 22.17 8.49 -22.40
N ALA A 428 21.52 8.16 -21.27
CA ALA A 428 21.07 9.17 -20.32
C ALA A 428 22.24 10.00 -19.78
N VAL A 429 23.32 9.35 -19.32
CA VAL A 429 24.53 10.04 -18.83
C VAL A 429 25.13 10.95 -19.90
N GLN A 430 25.25 10.47 -21.14
CA GLN A 430 25.81 11.27 -22.24
C GLN A 430 24.95 12.50 -22.54
N ARG A 431 23.62 12.34 -22.64
CA ARG A 431 22.68 13.43 -22.97
C ARG A 431 22.59 14.46 -21.84
N CYS A 432 22.39 14.01 -20.61
CA CYS A 432 22.35 14.87 -19.43
C CYS A 432 23.67 15.66 -19.29
N GLY A 433 24.81 15.01 -19.50
CA GLY A 433 26.12 15.65 -19.43
C GLY A 433 26.30 16.76 -20.47
N LEU A 434 25.96 16.51 -21.74
CA LEU A 434 26.06 17.50 -22.80
C LEU A 434 25.10 18.69 -22.58
N TYR A 435 23.86 18.40 -22.16
CA TYR A 435 22.89 19.45 -21.87
C TYR A 435 23.35 20.33 -20.70
N PHE A 436 23.84 19.72 -19.62
CA PHE A 436 24.35 20.46 -18.47
C PHE A 436 25.51 21.39 -18.83
N GLU A 437 26.49 20.93 -19.63
CA GLU A 437 27.60 21.78 -20.05
C GLU A 437 27.16 23.01 -20.85
N ALA A 438 26.06 22.91 -21.59
CA ALA A 438 25.51 24.02 -22.37
C ALA A 438 24.78 25.07 -21.50
N VAL A 439 24.23 24.67 -20.35
CA VAL A 439 23.34 25.52 -19.54
C VAL A 439 23.91 25.93 -18.18
N LYS A 440 25.07 25.37 -17.78
CA LYS A 440 25.68 25.58 -16.46
C LYS A 440 25.87 27.05 -16.07
N GLU A 441 26.19 27.92 -17.03
CA GLU A 441 26.42 29.35 -16.76
C GLU A 441 25.11 30.10 -16.46
N SER A 442 24.00 29.68 -17.08
CA SER A 442 22.66 30.26 -16.88
C SER A 442 21.84 29.58 -15.78
N LEU A 443 22.41 28.62 -15.05
CA LEU A 443 21.67 27.74 -14.13
C LEU A 443 20.88 28.51 -13.06
N ALA A 444 21.46 29.57 -12.48
CA ALA A 444 20.81 30.38 -11.45
C ALA A 444 19.86 31.46 -11.99
N GLU A 445 19.89 31.71 -13.30
CA GLU A 445 19.10 32.76 -13.93
C GLU A 445 17.64 32.32 -14.14
N ASN A 446 17.41 31.03 -14.40
CA ASN A 446 16.09 30.48 -14.69
C ASN A 446 15.63 29.46 -13.63
N HIS A 447 14.48 29.74 -13.02
CA HIS A 447 13.83 28.87 -12.02
C HIS A 447 13.56 27.46 -12.56
N GLU A 448 13.01 27.35 -13.77
CA GLU A 448 12.65 26.07 -14.38
C GLU A 448 13.87 25.23 -14.72
N LEU A 449 15.00 25.87 -15.02
CA LEU A 449 16.26 25.19 -15.29
C LEU A 449 16.80 24.48 -14.04
N LEU A 450 16.54 25.03 -12.84
CA LEU A 450 16.85 24.36 -11.57
C LEU A 450 15.99 23.09 -11.41
N LEU A 451 14.71 23.12 -11.79
CA LEU A 451 13.83 21.94 -11.78
C LEU A 451 14.31 20.87 -12.75
N VAL A 452 14.62 21.24 -14.00
CA VAL A 452 15.20 20.32 -15.00
C VAL A 452 16.45 19.67 -14.44
N THR A 453 17.35 20.46 -13.85
CA THR A 453 18.61 19.97 -13.28
C THR A 453 18.38 18.91 -12.22
N GLN A 454 17.34 19.03 -11.38
CA GLN A 454 17.00 17.99 -10.39
C GLN A 454 16.77 16.60 -11.02
N ALA A 455 16.14 16.54 -12.20
CA ALA A 455 15.87 15.28 -12.91
C ALA A 455 17.14 14.72 -13.58
N LEU A 456 18.08 15.58 -13.98
CA LEU A 456 19.33 15.19 -14.63
C LEU A 456 20.37 14.66 -13.64
N LEU A 457 20.35 15.11 -12.37
CA LEU A 457 21.36 14.80 -11.34
C LEU A 457 21.80 13.33 -11.22
N PRO A 458 20.89 12.34 -11.24
CA PRO A 458 21.28 10.92 -11.13
C PRO A 458 22.19 10.44 -12.26
N TYR A 459 22.21 11.15 -13.39
CA TYR A 459 22.95 10.83 -14.60
C TYR A 459 24.14 11.77 -14.85
N CYS A 460 24.32 12.80 -14.02
CA CYS A 460 25.48 13.69 -14.11
C CYS A 460 26.76 13.04 -13.57
N SER A 461 27.91 13.43 -14.14
CA SER A 461 29.22 13.05 -13.60
C SER A 461 29.50 13.72 -12.26
N GLU A 462 30.47 13.20 -11.48
CA GLU A 462 30.78 13.76 -10.16
C GLU A 462 31.25 15.22 -10.22
N MET A 463 32.07 15.56 -11.22
CA MET A 463 32.50 16.94 -11.47
C MET A 463 31.31 17.87 -11.76
N GLN A 464 30.32 17.39 -12.51
CA GLN A 464 29.10 18.16 -12.80
C GLN A 464 28.25 18.38 -11.56
N LYS A 465 28.14 17.37 -10.68
CA LYS A 465 27.44 17.52 -9.39
C LYS A 465 28.14 18.55 -8.50
N GLN A 466 29.47 18.53 -8.44
CA GLN A 466 30.26 19.54 -7.71
C GLN A 466 30.02 20.95 -8.27
N ASN A 467 29.96 21.09 -9.60
CA ASN A 467 29.63 22.38 -10.23
C ASN A 467 28.23 22.86 -9.84
N VAL A 468 27.21 21.99 -9.87
CA VAL A 468 25.84 22.34 -9.42
C VAL A 468 25.87 22.80 -7.96
N PHE A 469 26.58 22.07 -7.09
CA PHE A 469 26.69 22.43 -5.67
C PHE A 469 27.30 23.83 -5.47
N SER A 470 28.43 24.11 -6.13
CA SER A 470 29.08 25.42 -6.06
C SER A 470 28.17 26.54 -6.57
N ILE A 471 27.57 26.37 -7.76
CA ILE A 471 26.68 27.38 -8.35
C ILE A 471 25.50 27.68 -7.42
N CYS A 472 24.86 26.65 -6.86
CA CYS A 472 23.73 26.85 -5.98
C CYS A 472 24.11 27.54 -4.67
N MET A 473 25.26 27.17 -4.10
CA MET A 473 25.77 27.80 -2.88
C MET A 473 26.13 29.27 -3.10
N ASP A 474 26.88 29.58 -4.15
CA ASP A 474 27.32 30.95 -4.45
C ASP A 474 26.11 31.87 -4.61
N ASN A 475 25.08 31.42 -5.31
CA ASN A 475 23.85 32.19 -5.49
C ASN A 475 23.01 32.28 -4.21
N LEU A 476 23.01 31.23 -3.37
CA LEU A 476 22.31 31.24 -2.10
C LEU A 476 22.94 32.23 -1.11
N VAL A 477 24.27 32.19 -0.93
CA VAL A 477 24.98 33.03 0.05
C VAL A 477 25.00 34.49 -0.38
N CYS A 478 24.93 34.79 -1.68
CA CYS A 478 24.81 36.15 -2.21
C CYS A 478 23.38 36.70 -2.22
N TRP A 479 22.36 35.92 -1.86
CA TRP A 479 20.98 36.38 -1.85
C TRP A 479 20.72 37.35 -0.69
N ASP A 480 20.07 38.48 -0.99
CA ASP A 480 19.53 39.41 0.00
C ASP A 480 18.08 39.04 0.32
N PRO A 481 17.75 38.68 1.57
CA PRO A 481 16.39 38.34 1.99
C PRO A 481 15.36 39.46 1.83
N SER A 482 15.79 40.69 1.58
CA SER A 482 14.93 41.84 1.27
C SER A 482 14.33 41.77 -0.15
N HIS A 483 14.84 40.87 -1.01
CA HIS A 483 14.39 40.65 -2.38
C HIS A 483 13.50 39.39 -2.51
N GLU A 484 12.99 39.14 -3.73
CA GLU A 484 12.07 38.04 -4.02
C GLU A 484 12.65 36.66 -3.65
N CYS A 485 11.82 35.80 -3.02
CA CYS A 485 12.22 34.49 -2.50
C CYS A 485 12.11 33.35 -3.52
N ALA A 486 11.45 33.55 -4.67
CA ALA A 486 10.99 32.48 -5.58
C ALA A 486 12.05 31.45 -6.04
N LYS A 487 13.34 31.82 -6.10
CA LYS A 487 14.44 30.92 -6.52
C LYS A 487 15.10 30.19 -5.36
N VAL A 488 15.03 30.75 -4.15
CA VAL A 488 15.83 30.31 -3.00
C VAL A 488 15.43 28.92 -2.49
N PRO A 489 14.12 28.59 -2.35
CA PRO A 489 13.71 27.23 -2.00
C PRO A 489 14.22 26.19 -3.00
N LEU A 490 14.26 26.51 -4.31
CA LEU A 490 14.82 25.60 -5.31
C LEU A 490 16.33 25.43 -5.20
N LEU A 491 17.08 26.49 -4.92
CA LEU A 491 18.52 26.39 -4.68
C LEU A 491 18.81 25.46 -3.49
N LEU A 492 18.07 25.61 -2.39
CA LEU A 492 18.20 24.78 -1.19
C LEU A 492 17.81 23.32 -1.42
N THR A 493 16.69 23.06 -2.11
CA THR A 493 16.26 21.69 -2.43
C THR A 493 17.21 21.02 -3.43
N LEU A 494 17.78 21.77 -4.38
CA LEU A 494 18.79 21.26 -5.30
C LEU A 494 20.10 20.93 -4.56
N LEU A 495 20.56 21.79 -3.64
CA LEU A 495 21.69 21.49 -2.74
C LEU A 495 21.45 20.20 -1.97
N ALA A 496 20.25 20.05 -1.37
CA ALA A 496 19.86 18.84 -0.65
C ALA A 496 19.96 17.60 -1.55
N LYS A 497 19.42 17.63 -2.78
CA LYS A 497 19.51 16.52 -3.74
C LYS A 497 20.95 16.21 -4.15
N VAL A 498 21.74 17.22 -4.50
CA VAL A 498 23.12 17.01 -4.96
C VAL A 498 23.91 16.25 -3.89
N MET A 499 23.73 16.59 -2.60
CA MET A 499 24.37 15.89 -1.47
C MET A 499 23.98 14.41 -1.34
N GLU A 500 22.79 14.02 -1.80
CA GLU A 500 22.41 12.60 -1.83
C GLU A 500 23.19 11.79 -2.86
N TRP A 501 23.55 12.42 -3.99
CA TRP A 501 24.19 11.79 -5.14
C TRP A 501 25.71 11.96 -5.20
N MET A 502 26.29 12.90 -4.45
CA MET A 502 27.73 13.10 -4.35
C MET A 502 28.43 11.99 -3.55
N ILE A 503 29.61 11.61 -4.01
CA ILE A 503 30.55 10.72 -3.33
C ILE A 503 31.47 11.53 -2.42
N GLU A 504 32.03 12.62 -2.93
CA GLU A 504 32.89 13.55 -2.19
C GLU A 504 32.03 14.60 -1.47
N ARG A 505 32.32 14.85 -0.19
CA ARG A 505 31.46 15.68 0.68
C ARG A 505 32.11 17.05 0.93
N PRO A 506 31.46 18.17 0.55
CA PRO A 506 32.01 19.51 0.70
C PRO A 506 31.83 20.03 2.14
N HIS A 507 32.72 19.62 3.05
CA HIS A 507 32.58 19.87 4.49
C HIS A 507 32.60 21.36 4.88
N ASP A 508 33.52 22.15 4.31
CA ASP A 508 33.71 23.56 4.68
C ASP A 508 32.56 24.45 4.20
N ASP A 509 32.07 24.18 2.99
CA ASP A 509 31.00 24.92 2.35
C ASP A 509 29.65 24.78 3.06
N ILE A 510 29.39 23.59 3.63
CA ILE A 510 28.19 23.32 4.42
C ILE A 510 28.11 24.26 5.63
N ALA A 511 29.25 24.57 6.27
CA ALA A 511 29.26 25.49 7.40
C ALA A 511 28.84 26.91 6.97
N SER A 512 29.32 27.38 5.82
CA SER A 512 28.95 28.69 5.25
C SER A 512 27.44 28.80 5.00
N ILE A 513 26.83 27.76 4.41
CA ILE A 513 25.37 27.70 4.19
C ILE A 513 24.62 27.78 5.54
N LEU A 514 25.06 27.03 6.55
CA LEU A 514 24.41 27.00 7.86
C LEU A 514 24.51 28.34 8.59
N TYR A 515 25.66 29.02 8.53
CA TYR A 515 25.82 30.36 9.09
C TYR A 515 24.93 31.38 8.37
N PHE A 516 24.80 31.28 7.05
CA PHE A 516 23.89 32.11 6.27
C PHE A 516 22.43 31.91 6.71
N LEU A 517 21.96 30.67 6.79
CA LEU A 517 20.60 30.34 7.26
C LEU A 517 20.37 30.81 8.72
N GLN A 518 21.37 30.69 9.57
CA GLN A 518 21.33 31.21 10.94
C GLN A 518 21.21 32.74 10.97
N GLY A 519 21.88 33.45 10.04
CA GLY A 519 21.74 34.89 9.84
C GLY A 519 20.33 35.29 9.37
N ILE A 520 19.71 34.51 8.48
CA ILE A 520 18.32 34.72 8.05
C ILE A 520 17.36 34.57 9.23
N ARG A 521 17.51 33.54 10.05
CA ARG A 521 16.71 33.37 11.27
C ARG A 521 16.76 34.61 12.18
N GLY A 522 17.92 35.24 12.31
CA GLY A 522 18.10 36.43 13.15
C GLY A 522 17.56 37.73 12.53
N SER A 523 17.71 37.90 11.22
CA SER A 523 17.35 39.13 10.51
C SER A 523 15.90 39.16 10.01
N HIS A 524 15.37 38.02 9.57
CA HIS A 524 14.05 37.84 8.97
C HIS A 524 13.31 36.64 9.59
N PRO A 525 12.98 36.69 10.89
CA PRO A 525 12.41 35.55 11.62
C PRO A 525 11.05 35.09 11.08
N ASP A 526 10.23 35.99 10.53
CA ASP A 526 8.90 35.65 10.01
C ASP A 526 8.97 34.71 8.78
N LEU A 527 9.94 34.96 7.90
CA LEU A 527 10.25 34.09 6.76
C LEU A 527 10.78 32.73 7.25
N TYR A 528 11.77 32.75 8.15
CA TYR A 528 12.42 31.53 8.62
C TYR A 528 11.48 30.61 9.40
N LEU A 529 10.66 31.17 10.31
CA LEU A 529 9.79 30.41 11.20
C LEU A 529 8.44 30.04 10.58
N ARG A 530 8.14 30.51 9.36
CA ARG A 530 6.86 30.29 8.68
C ARG A 530 5.68 30.73 9.56
N ASN A 531 5.72 31.98 10.04
CA ASN A 531 4.71 32.51 10.95
C ASN A 531 3.44 32.96 10.19
N GLU A 532 2.57 32.00 9.88
CA GLU A 532 1.31 32.24 9.16
C GLU A 532 0.26 33.04 9.95
N ALA A 533 0.49 33.30 11.26
CA ALA A 533 -0.46 34.01 12.12
C ALA A 533 -0.42 35.54 11.99
N ASP A 534 0.78 36.11 11.76
CA ASP A 534 0.99 37.57 11.78
C ASP A 534 0.94 38.19 10.38
N ARG A 535 1.28 37.42 9.33
CA ARG A 535 1.22 37.84 7.93
C ARG A 535 0.87 36.67 7.02
N ALA A 536 0.06 36.92 6.00
CA ALA A 536 -0.08 35.98 4.89
C ALA A 536 1.26 35.92 4.12
N LEU A 537 2.00 34.83 4.30
CA LEU A 537 3.21 34.53 3.54
C LEU A 537 2.85 34.18 2.09
N SER A 538 3.71 34.53 1.15
CA SER A 538 3.59 34.01 -0.22
C SER A 538 3.89 32.51 -0.24
N GLU A 539 3.50 31.82 -1.32
CA GLU A 539 3.78 30.39 -1.46
C GLU A 539 5.28 30.09 -1.43
N ASP A 540 6.09 30.91 -2.13
CA ASP A 540 7.54 30.77 -2.15
C ASP A 540 8.18 30.99 -0.77
N GLU A 541 7.63 31.90 0.04
CA GLU A 541 8.08 32.15 1.41
C GLU A 541 7.75 30.97 2.34
N CYS A 542 6.60 30.33 2.15
CA CYS A 542 6.25 29.10 2.86
C CYS A 542 7.18 27.94 2.50
N GLU A 543 7.55 27.81 1.22
CA GLU A 543 8.44 26.76 0.72
C GLU A 543 9.88 26.88 1.23
N PHE A 544 10.30 28.07 1.66
CA PHE A 544 11.65 28.27 2.21
C PHE A 544 11.91 27.38 3.45
N ALA A 545 10.94 27.30 4.37
CA ALA A 545 11.07 26.46 5.56
C ALA A 545 11.08 24.95 5.20
N ASP A 546 10.28 24.55 4.21
CA ASP A 546 10.22 23.18 3.68
C ASP A 546 11.58 22.78 3.08
N ALA A 547 12.16 23.67 2.27
CA ALA A 547 13.48 23.48 1.67
C ALA A 547 14.59 23.37 2.74
N CYS A 548 14.51 24.15 3.81
CA CYS A 548 15.43 24.02 4.95
C CYS A 548 15.29 22.65 5.64
N CYS A 549 14.07 22.14 5.84
CA CYS A 549 13.84 20.82 6.44
C CYS A 549 14.47 19.70 5.59
N LEU A 550 14.32 19.77 4.27
CA LEU A 550 14.91 18.83 3.32
C LEU A 550 16.44 18.90 3.31
N PHE A 551 17.01 20.11 3.32
CA PHE A 551 18.45 20.33 3.41
C PHE A 551 19.02 19.76 4.72
N PHE A 552 18.42 20.07 5.87
CA PHE A 552 18.88 19.54 7.16
C PHE A 552 18.74 18.02 7.23
N SER A 553 17.65 17.44 6.71
CA SER A 553 17.47 15.99 6.66
C SER A 553 18.54 15.31 5.80
N SER A 554 18.87 15.89 4.64
CA SER A 554 19.90 15.37 3.74
C SER A 554 21.29 15.47 4.36
N LEU A 555 21.59 16.61 4.99
CA LEU A 555 22.82 16.87 5.74
C LEU A 555 23.04 15.88 6.88
N LEU A 556 22.02 15.63 7.71
CA LEU A 556 22.11 14.67 8.81
C LEU A 556 22.27 13.22 8.32
N ASN A 557 21.60 12.85 7.22
CA ASN A 557 21.69 11.51 6.66
C ASN A 557 23.02 11.25 5.93
N ARG A 558 23.61 12.28 5.30
CA ARG A 558 24.75 12.11 4.38
C ARG A 558 26.06 12.64 4.93
N CYS A 559 26.09 13.69 5.73
CA CYS A 559 27.34 14.29 6.20
C CYS A 559 27.25 14.89 7.61
N PRO A 560 26.75 14.15 8.61
CA PRO A 560 26.62 14.67 9.98
C PRO A 560 27.98 14.98 10.64
N GLN A 561 29.08 14.42 10.13
CA GLN A 561 30.44 14.74 10.58
C GLN A 561 30.92 16.14 10.19
N ALA A 562 30.27 16.79 9.22
CA ALA A 562 30.59 18.16 8.81
C ALA A 562 30.18 19.21 9.86
N LEU A 563 29.29 18.83 10.78
CA LEU A 563 28.65 19.75 11.70
C LEU A 563 29.58 20.08 12.88
N LEU A 564 29.76 21.38 13.12
CA LEU A 564 30.32 21.90 14.36
C LEU A 564 29.25 21.90 15.48
N PRO A 565 29.63 21.97 16.76
CA PRO A 565 28.66 22.02 17.87
C PRO A 565 27.57 23.10 17.69
N VAL A 566 27.95 24.32 17.31
CA VAL A 566 26.99 25.43 17.07
C VAL A 566 25.97 25.09 15.97
N ASN A 567 26.39 24.31 14.97
CA ASN A 567 25.52 23.91 13.86
C ASN A 567 24.47 22.89 14.32
N TRP A 568 24.83 22.00 15.24
CA TRP A 568 23.89 21.06 15.87
C TRP A 568 22.82 21.81 16.65
N ASP A 569 23.22 22.75 17.51
CA ASP A 569 22.27 23.56 18.28
C ASP A 569 21.32 24.33 17.37
N PHE A 570 21.84 24.91 16.29
CA PHE A 570 21.02 25.61 15.30
C PHE A 570 19.96 24.71 14.66
N ILE A 571 20.32 23.50 14.22
CA ILE A 571 19.38 22.56 13.59
C ILE A 571 18.32 22.08 14.61
N LEU A 572 18.75 21.70 15.83
CA LEU A 572 17.84 21.22 16.87
C LEU A 572 16.89 22.31 17.36
N LEU A 573 17.38 23.54 17.52
CA LEU A 573 16.54 24.70 17.83
C LEU A 573 15.53 24.99 16.72
N SER A 574 15.96 24.92 15.45
CA SER A 574 15.07 25.15 14.31
C SER A 574 13.94 24.14 14.27
N LEU A 575 14.27 22.85 14.45
CA LEU A 575 13.29 21.78 14.56
C LEU A 575 12.27 22.03 15.68
N ALA A 576 12.74 22.39 16.88
CA ALA A 576 11.86 22.65 18.02
C ALA A 576 10.93 23.85 17.77
N MET A 577 11.46 24.97 17.28
CA MET A 577 10.66 26.18 17.02
C MET A 577 9.65 25.98 15.89
N TRP A 578 10.04 25.33 14.78
CA TRP A 578 9.11 25.02 13.68
C TRP A 578 7.96 24.12 14.17
N THR A 579 8.27 23.13 15.00
CA THR A 579 7.26 22.25 15.58
C THR A 579 6.30 23.01 16.49
N GLU A 580 6.82 23.91 17.34
CA GLU A 580 6.02 24.73 18.25
C GLU A 580 5.11 25.72 17.51
N LYS A 581 5.63 26.37 16.46
CA LYS A 581 4.91 27.40 15.70
C LYS A 581 3.85 26.84 14.75
N PHE A 582 4.03 25.61 14.25
CA PHE A 582 3.07 25.00 13.37
C PHE A 582 1.75 24.67 14.09
N ASN A 583 0.60 24.98 13.46
CA ASN A 583 -0.71 24.80 14.07
C ASN A 583 -1.21 23.35 13.98
N TRP A 584 -0.65 22.47 14.82
CA TRP A 584 -1.06 21.06 14.90
C TRP A 584 -2.49 20.85 15.42
N LYS A 585 -3.14 21.89 15.97
CA LYS A 585 -4.52 21.81 16.47
C LYS A 585 -5.57 22.02 15.37
N GLN A 586 -5.16 22.52 14.20
CA GLN A 586 -6.06 22.68 13.06
C GLN A 586 -6.54 21.31 12.56
N ILE A 587 -7.80 21.24 12.14
CA ILE A 587 -8.37 20.03 11.54
C ILE A 587 -7.56 19.65 10.29
N ILE A 588 -7.13 18.38 10.20
CA ILE A 588 -6.26 17.89 9.12
C ILE A 588 -6.86 18.05 7.72
N HIS A 589 -8.19 18.01 7.61
CA HIS A 589 -8.92 18.24 6.34
C HIS A 589 -8.80 19.68 5.83
N ASN A 590 -8.42 20.62 6.69
CA ASN A 590 -8.27 22.03 6.33
C ASN A 590 -6.82 22.40 6.01
N PHE A 591 -5.88 21.45 6.04
CA PHE A 591 -4.48 21.75 5.72
C PHE A 591 -4.36 22.06 4.23
N SER A 592 -3.63 23.13 3.90
CA SER A 592 -3.23 23.40 2.52
C SER A 592 -2.19 22.37 2.06
N THR A 593 -1.99 22.23 0.74
CA THR A 593 -0.94 21.36 0.18
C THR A 593 0.44 21.72 0.74
N SER A 594 0.74 23.01 0.87
CA SER A 594 2.00 23.49 1.45
C SER A 594 2.14 23.10 2.93
N GLN A 595 1.07 23.20 3.73
CA GLN A 595 1.09 22.78 5.13
C GLN A 595 1.28 21.26 5.27
N LEU A 596 0.66 20.45 4.40
CA LEU A 596 0.83 18.99 4.39
C LEU A 596 2.28 18.59 4.07
N ILE A 597 2.88 19.22 3.06
CA ILE A 597 4.27 18.98 2.65
C ILE A 597 5.23 19.36 3.78
N PHE A 598 5.08 20.57 4.34
CA PHE A 598 5.92 21.04 5.43
C PHE A 598 5.84 20.14 6.66
N ALA A 599 4.63 19.82 7.12
CA ALA A 599 4.44 18.98 8.30
C ALA A 599 5.08 17.59 8.10
N TYR A 600 5.00 17.04 6.89
CA TYR A 600 5.66 15.78 6.56
C TYR A 600 7.19 15.89 6.59
N ASP A 601 7.77 16.89 5.92
CA ASP A 601 9.22 17.08 5.84
C ASP A 601 9.81 17.42 7.23
N LEU A 602 9.07 18.17 8.07
CA LEU A 602 9.42 18.47 9.45
C LEU A 602 9.45 17.22 10.34
N LEU A 603 8.46 16.33 10.21
CA LEU A 603 8.44 15.06 10.92
C LEU A 603 9.54 14.10 10.43
N CYS A 604 9.88 14.13 9.14
CA CYS A 604 11.02 13.38 8.60
C CYS A 604 12.35 13.86 9.19
N LEU A 605 12.52 15.18 9.35
CA LEU A 605 13.68 15.75 10.02
C LEU A 605 13.75 15.27 11.48
N LEU A 606 12.63 15.34 12.22
CA LEU A 606 12.52 14.83 13.60
C LEU A 606 12.94 13.37 13.71
N LEU A 607 12.46 12.51 12.81
CA LEU A 607 12.80 11.08 12.79
C LEU A 607 14.27 10.82 12.43
N THR A 608 14.91 11.71 11.68
CA THR A 608 16.32 11.59 11.29
C THR A 608 17.26 11.85 12.47
N VAL A 609 16.94 12.79 13.35
CA VAL A 609 17.84 13.21 14.45
C VAL A 609 18.27 12.03 15.35
N PRO A 610 17.37 11.21 15.94
CA PRO A 610 17.73 10.08 16.79
C PRO A 610 18.62 9.03 16.11
N THR A 611 18.55 8.89 14.79
CA THR A 611 19.38 7.92 14.04
C THR A 611 20.86 8.29 14.05
N VAL A 612 21.16 9.59 14.23
CA VAL A 612 22.53 10.10 14.28
C VAL A 612 23.00 10.28 15.73
N ILE A 613 22.19 10.90 16.60
CA ILE A 613 22.57 11.18 17.98
C ILE A 613 22.47 9.95 18.90
N GLY A 614 21.76 8.89 18.49
CA GLY A 614 21.52 7.71 19.33
C GLY A 614 22.80 7.00 19.79
N GLU A 615 22.81 6.46 21.01
CA GLU A 615 23.98 5.78 21.60
C GLU A 615 24.41 4.54 20.81
N THR A 616 23.47 3.89 20.11
CA THR A 616 23.71 2.70 19.28
C THR A 616 24.15 3.03 17.85
N SER A 617 24.22 4.31 17.48
CA SER A 617 24.56 4.73 16.12
C SER A 617 26.06 4.60 15.86
N SER A 618 26.44 3.87 14.80
CA SER A 618 27.84 3.74 14.39
C SER A 618 28.44 5.06 13.89
N VAL A 619 27.59 5.99 13.43
CA VAL A 619 28.00 7.28 12.86
C VAL A 619 28.42 8.27 13.96
N ARG A 620 27.89 8.09 15.18
CA ARG A 620 28.11 8.96 16.34
C ARG A 620 29.61 9.23 16.61
N ASN A 621 30.45 8.22 16.48
CA ASN A 621 31.89 8.31 16.79
C ASN A 621 32.65 9.27 15.85
N PHE A 622 32.05 9.68 14.74
CA PHE A 622 32.66 10.55 13.74
C PHE A 622 32.09 11.98 13.76
N CYS A 623 31.15 12.28 14.65
CA CYS A 623 30.44 13.57 14.70
C CYS A 623 30.95 14.45 15.85
N ASN A 624 31.02 15.76 15.61
CA ASN A 624 31.41 16.75 16.60
C ASN A 624 30.17 17.33 17.31
N PHE A 625 29.69 16.63 18.35
CA PHE A 625 28.51 17.05 19.11
C PHE A 625 28.82 18.14 20.16
N PRO A 626 27.82 18.96 20.53
CA PRO A 626 27.85 19.76 21.76
C PRO A 626 28.06 18.91 23.01
N GLU A 627 28.69 19.52 24.03
CA GLU A 627 28.79 18.93 25.36
C GLU A 627 27.36 18.76 25.91
N ASN A 628 26.92 17.51 26.09
CA ASN A 628 25.59 17.14 26.60
C ASN A 628 24.43 17.11 25.59
N VAL A 629 24.69 17.00 24.29
CA VAL A 629 23.62 16.90 23.25
C VAL A 629 22.50 15.89 23.57
N LEU A 630 22.82 14.77 24.22
CA LEU A 630 21.84 13.74 24.58
C LEU A 630 20.89 14.18 25.70
N THR A 631 21.41 14.88 26.71
CA THR A 631 20.57 15.35 27.82
C THR A 631 19.72 16.50 27.33
N GLU A 632 20.28 17.44 26.57
CA GLU A 632 19.52 18.54 25.97
C GLU A 632 18.44 18.02 25.01
N TRP A 633 18.74 16.99 24.21
CA TRP A 633 17.73 16.32 23.39
C TRP A 633 16.57 15.79 24.22
N LYS A 634 16.86 15.03 25.28
CA LYS A 634 15.85 14.37 26.13
C LYS A 634 15.08 15.33 27.02
N GLU A 635 15.71 16.40 27.50
CA GLU A 635 15.15 17.28 28.53
C GLU A 635 14.64 18.62 27.98
N PHE A 636 15.24 19.15 26.91
CA PHE A 636 14.89 20.47 26.37
C PHE A 636 14.17 20.38 25.02
N TYR A 637 14.83 19.85 23.99
CA TYR A 637 14.29 19.88 22.63
C TYR A 637 13.03 19.02 22.48
N THR A 638 13.07 17.78 22.97
CA THR A 638 11.90 16.90 22.90
C THR A 638 10.74 17.38 23.76
N GLU A 639 11.00 18.12 24.85
CA GLU A 639 9.92 18.72 25.66
C GLU A 639 9.11 19.70 24.82
N THR A 640 9.76 20.65 24.14
CA THR A 640 9.10 21.62 23.26
C THR A 640 8.37 20.92 22.11
N ILE A 641 9.02 19.95 21.46
CA ILE A 641 8.45 19.22 20.31
C ILE A 641 7.18 18.46 20.71
N PHE A 642 7.24 17.62 21.75
CA PHE A 642 6.09 16.79 22.14
C PHE A 642 4.99 17.57 22.85
N SER A 643 5.28 18.77 23.36
CA SER A 643 4.25 19.71 23.84
C SER A 643 3.26 20.12 22.76
N ALA A 644 3.71 20.17 21.50
CA ALA A 644 2.87 20.47 20.34
C ALA A 644 2.32 19.19 19.70
N LEU A 645 3.17 18.17 19.50
CA LEU A 645 2.78 16.96 18.75
C LEU A 645 1.78 16.06 19.47
N VAL A 646 1.86 15.89 20.80
CA VAL A 646 0.95 14.99 21.53
C VAL A 646 -0.48 15.53 21.52
N PRO A 647 -0.74 16.81 21.91
CA PRO A 647 -2.07 17.39 21.75
C PRO A 647 -2.51 17.48 20.29
N GLY A 648 -1.57 17.80 19.39
CA GLY A 648 -1.79 17.85 17.95
C GLY A 648 -2.33 16.53 17.38
N PHE A 649 -1.72 15.39 17.75
CA PHE A 649 -2.19 14.08 17.32
C PHE A 649 -3.65 13.82 17.75
N ILE A 650 -4.01 14.15 18.99
CA ILE A 650 -5.38 13.99 19.48
C ILE A 650 -6.33 14.89 18.67
N SER A 651 -6.00 16.17 18.48
CA SER A 651 -6.84 17.11 17.71
C SER A 651 -6.99 16.72 16.23
N LEU A 652 -5.93 16.23 15.58
CA LEU A 652 -5.97 15.81 14.18
C LEU A 652 -6.83 14.56 13.97
N THR A 653 -6.83 13.66 14.96
CA THR A 653 -7.48 12.34 14.87
C THR A 653 -8.90 12.30 15.43
N ASP A 654 -9.36 13.35 16.11
CA ASP A 654 -10.74 13.52 16.61
C ASP A 654 -11.78 13.75 15.49
N THR A 655 -11.33 13.88 14.23
CA THR A 655 -12.23 14.06 13.09
C THR A 655 -12.77 12.73 12.58
N GLY A 656 -14.06 12.47 12.75
CA GLY A 656 -14.74 11.24 12.33
C GLY A 656 -14.79 10.97 10.80
N GLY A 657 -13.98 11.66 10.00
CA GLY A 657 -13.88 11.53 8.55
C GLY A 657 -12.86 10.47 8.11
N SER A 658 -12.98 9.98 6.88
CA SER A 658 -11.92 9.17 6.25
C SER A 658 -10.78 10.06 5.79
N LEU A 659 -9.55 9.74 6.20
CA LEU A 659 -8.35 10.41 5.72
C LEU A 659 -8.09 10.08 4.24
N ASN A 660 -7.61 11.06 3.48
CA ASN A 660 -7.06 10.79 2.15
C ASN A 660 -5.64 10.21 2.24
N ASP A 661 -5.10 9.69 1.14
CA ASP A 661 -3.78 9.02 1.13
C ASP A 661 -2.63 9.90 1.65
N VAL A 662 -2.66 11.21 1.36
CA VAL A 662 -1.64 12.17 1.83
C VAL A 662 -1.72 12.35 3.34
N GLN A 663 -2.93 12.50 3.87
CA GLN A 663 -3.20 12.64 5.29
C GLN A 663 -2.84 11.35 6.05
N GLU A 664 -3.11 10.17 5.47
CA GLU A 664 -2.66 8.90 6.05
C GLU A 664 -1.14 8.82 6.15
N ILE A 665 -0.40 9.25 5.13
CA ILE A 665 1.08 9.30 5.17
C ILE A 665 1.57 10.24 6.27
N LEU A 666 0.96 11.42 6.39
CA LEU A 666 1.31 12.40 7.43
C LEU A 666 1.07 11.83 8.83
N VAL A 667 -0.13 11.29 9.09
CA VAL A 667 -0.49 10.69 10.39
C VAL A 667 0.37 9.47 10.70
N SER A 668 0.74 8.68 9.69
CA SER A 668 1.66 7.56 9.88
C SER A 668 3.05 8.03 10.32
N THR A 669 3.54 9.12 9.72
CA THR A 669 4.85 9.70 10.05
C THR A 669 4.82 10.34 11.43
N LEU A 670 3.72 11.02 11.79
CA LEU A 670 3.48 11.53 13.13
C LEU A 670 3.46 10.40 14.16
N SER A 671 2.77 9.30 13.86
CA SER A 671 2.72 8.10 14.71
C SER A 671 4.10 7.46 14.89
N ALA A 672 4.99 7.54 13.89
CA ALA A 672 6.39 7.15 14.05
C ALA A 672 7.13 8.09 15.01
N ALA A 673 6.93 9.41 14.88
CA ALA A 673 7.56 10.41 15.74
C ALA A 673 7.13 10.32 17.20
N LEU A 674 5.87 10.00 17.48
CA LEU A 674 5.35 9.84 18.85
C LEU A 674 6.02 8.69 19.63
N ASP A 675 6.65 7.72 18.95
CA ASP A 675 7.42 6.66 19.61
C ASP A 675 8.68 7.19 20.32
N LEU A 676 9.12 8.40 19.96
CA LEU A 676 10.25 9.06 20.61
C LEU A 676 9.84 9.80 21.90
N ALA A 677 8.54 9.95 22.16
CA ALA A 677 8.04 10.65 23.34
C ALA A 677 8.32 9.83 24.62
N SER A 678 8.76 10.53 25.67
CA SER A 678 8.91 9.95 27.00
C SER A 678 7.58 9.90 27.76
N GLU A 679 7.48 9.01 28.75
CA GLU A 679 6.33 8.94 29.65
C GLU A 679 6.03 10.30 30.31
N ALA A 680 7.05 10.99 30.81
CA ALA A 680 6.88 12.28 31.49
C ALA A 680 6.23 13.35 30.60
N GLN A 681 6.60 13.37 29.31
CA GLN A 681 6.02 14.28 28.33
C GLN A 681 4.55 13.95 28.08
N VAL A 682 4.23 12.69 27.80
CA VAL A 682 2.83 12.28 27.53
C VAL A 682 1.92 12.63 28.71
N LEU A 683 2.35 12.39 29.96
CA LEU A 683 1.56 12.71 31.15
C LEU A 683 1.35 14.21 31.35
N LYS A 684 2.39 15.02 31.18
CA LYS A 684 2.33 16.48 31.35
C LYS A 684 1.32 17.12 30.41
N PHE A 685 1.34 16.72 29.14
CA PHE A 685 0.50 17.33 28.09
C PHE A 685 -0.91 16.76 28.02
N ALA A 686 -1.16 15.68 28.75
CA ALA A 686 -2.50 15.18 29.00
C ALA A 686 -3.17 15.87 30.21
N GLU A 687 -2.55 16.93 30.76
CA GLU A 687 -2.96 17.64 32.00
C GLU A 687 -3.11 16.71 33.20
N CYS A 688 -2.30 15.64 33.24
CA CYS A 688 -2.41 14.58 34.22
C CYS A 688 -1.33 14.69 35.30
N SER A 689 -1.73 14.60 36.57
CA SER A 689 -0.76 14.34 37.64
C SER A 689 -0.27 12.91 37.52
N ARG A 690 1.06 12.70 37.65
CA ARG A 690 1.65 11.35 37.65
C ARG A 690 1.14 10.49 38.81
N ASP A 691 0.63 11.12 39.87
CA ASP A 691 0.19 10.48 41.10
C ASP A 691 -1.34 10.39 41.22
N ASP A 692 -2.10 10.84 40.19
CA ASP A 692 -3.57 10.79 40.20
C ASP A 692 -4.13 9.77 39.20
N LEU A 693 -4.71 8.70 39.76
CA LEU A 693 -5.37 7.64 39.01
C LEU A 693 -6.60 8.14 38.23
N GLY A 694 -7.31 9.15 38.73
CA GLY A 694 -8.49 9.73 38.08
C GLY A 694 -8.15 10.41 36.77
N SER A 695 -7.14 11.30 36.81
CA SER A 695 -6.63 11.98 35.62
C SER A 695 -6.08 11.00 34.58
N LEU A 696 -5.31 9.98 34.99
CA LEU A 696 -4.79 8.96 34.06
C LEU A 696 -5.91 8.20 33.35
N ASN A 697 -6.93 7.77 34.09
CA ASN A 697 -8.09 7.11 33.50
C ASN A 697 -8.85 8.01 32.52
N ALA A 698 -8.93 9.33 32.78
CA ALA A 698 -9.55 10.27 31.85
C ALA A 698 -8.79 10.36 30.52
N VAL A 699 -7.45 10.34 30.55
CA VAL A 699 -6.61 10.34 29.35
C VAL A 699 -6.77 9.04 28.56
N VAL A 700 -6.71 7.89 29.24
CA VAL A 700 -6.93 6.58 28.60
C VAL A 700 -8.34 6.50 28.00
N SER A 701 -9.35 7.07 28.66
CA SER A 701 -10.73 7.14 28.14
C SER A 701 -10.85 7.98 26.86
N LYS A 702 -9.97 8.97 26.65
CA LYS A 702 -9.91 9.75 25.41
C LYS A 702 -9.16 9.01 24.29
N LEU A 703 -8.12 8.25 24.63
CA LEU A 703 -7.27 7.56 23.66
C LEU A 703 -7.87 6.24 23.19
N MET A 704 -8.45 5.43 24.09
CA MET A 704 -8.97 4.09 23.77
C MET A 704 -9.98 4.06 22.61
N PRO A 705 -10.92 5.02 22.46
CA PRO A 705 -11.80 5.08 21.30
C PRO A 705 -11.08 5.21 19.94
N LEU A 706 -9.87 5.77 19.91
CA LEU A 706 -9.07 5.88 18.67
C LEU A 706 -8.57 4.50 18.18
N MET A 707 -8.61 3.47 19.01
CA MET A 707 -8.25 2.08 18.65
C MET A 707 -9.23 1.46 17.63
N THR A 708 -10.43 2.03 17.50
CA THR A 708 -11.43 1.64 16.49
C THR A 708 -11.55 2.64 15.34
N SER A 709 -10.58 3.56 15.20
CA SER A 709 -10.56 4.51 14.09
C SER A 709 -10.50 3.79 12.74
N LYS A 710 -11.17 4.34 11.72
CA LYS A 710 -11.16 3.80 10.35
C LYS A 710 -9.76 3.76 9.74
N SER A 711 -8.87 4.64 10.19
CA SER A 711 -7.50 4.67 9.72
C SER A 711 -6.59 3.88 10.65
N CYS A 712 -5.95 2.83 10.11
CA CYS A 712 -5.07 1.95 10.89
C CYS A 712 -3.85 2.68 11.45
N VAL A 713 -3.38 3.75 10.78
CA VAL A 713 -2.25 4.56 11.27
C VAL A 713 -2.58 5.29 12.56
N VAL A 714 -3.85 5.72 12.74
CA VAL A 714 -4.34 6.35 13.97
C VAL A 714 -4.34 5.33 15.11
N GLN A 715 -4.81 4.11 14.86
CA GLN A 715 -4.79 3.04 15.86
C GLN A 715 -3.36 2.75 16.35
N VAL A 716 -2.39 2.70 15.42
CA VAL A 716 -0.97 2.49 15.75
C VAL A 716 -0.39 3.66 16.55
N GLY A 717 -0.69 4.92 16.16
CA GLY A 717 -0.26 6.10 16.91
C GLY A 717 -0.82 6.13 18.33
N CYS A 718 -2.10 5.78 18.50
CA CYS A 718 -2.75 5.64 19.79
C CYS A 718 -2.08 4.55 20.65
N CYS A 719 -1.84 3.37 20.07
CA CYS A 719 -1.14 2.25 20.72
C CYS A 719 0.22 2.68 21.30
N LYS A 720 1.00 3.46 20.54
CA LYS A 720 2.32 3.96 20.98
C LYS A 720 2.24 4.95 22.15
N LEU A 721 1.24 5.84 22.17
CA LEU A 721 1.02 6.72 23.31
C LEU A 721 0.59 5.95 24.56
N LEU A 722 -0.32 4.99 24.38
CA LEU A 722 -0.79 4.10 25.46
C LEU A 722 0.36 3.29 26.05
N GLU A 723 1.28 2.77 25.23
CA GLU A 723 2.46 2.03 25.69
C GLU A 723 3.34 2.82 26.67
N ARG A 724 3.32 4.16 26.62
CA ARG A 724 4.07 5.02 27.54
C ARG A 724 3.37 5.23 28.87
N ILE A 725 2.04 5.25 28.91
CA ILE A 725 1.27 5.60 30.12
C ILE A 725 0.71 4.39 30.87
N VAL A 726 0.43 3.29 30.17
CA VAL A 726 -0.16 2.06 30.76
C VAL A 726 0.69 1.48 31.90
N PRO A 727 2.04 1.46 31.85
CA PRO A 727 2.83 0.97 32.98
C PRO A 727 2.65 1.76 34.27
N SER A 728 2.40 3.07 34.18
CA SER A 728 2.20 3.93 35.35
C SER A 728 0.76 3.87 35.86
N LEU A 729 -0.21 3.70 34.96
CA LEU A 729 -1.58 3.32 35.32
C LEU A 729 -1.58 2.02 36.14
N ALA A 730 -0.83 1.00 35.72
CA ALA A 730 -0.77 -0.30 36.40
C ALA A 730 -0.23 -0.23 37.83
N LYS A 731 0.73 0.67 38.10
CA LYS A 731 1.31 0.86 39.43
C LYS A 731 0.32 1.56 40.37
N LEU A 732 -0.24 2.69 39.93
CA LEU A 732 -1.19 3.47 40.73
C LEU A 732 -2.48 2.71 40.99
N ASP A 733 -2.98 1.99 40.00
CA ASP A 733 -4.16 1.16 40.17
C ASP A 733 -3.90 0.11 41.26
N ALA A 734 -2.77 -0.61 41.21
CA ALA A 734 -2.41 -1.58 42.25
C ALA A 734 -2.35 -0.95 43.67
N GLU A 735 -1.78 0.25 43.82
CA GLU A 735 -1.64 0.96 45.11
C GLU A 735 -2.97 1.48 45.67
N SER A 736 -3.91 1.88 44.80
CA SER A 736 -5.20 2.48 45.21
C SER A 736 -6.11 1.54 46.02
N HIS A 737 -5.88 0.23 45.91
CA HIS A 737 -6.78 -0.80 46.44
C HIS A 737 -6.38 -1.33 47.82
N ASP A 738 -5.26 -0.86 48.38
CA ASP A 738 -4.68 -1.33 49.64
C ASP A 738 -5.39 -0.79 50.90
N SER A 739 -6.47 0.00 50.76
CA SER A 739 -7.04 0.76 51.90
C SER A 739 -8.54 0.67 52.16
N SER A 740 -9.37 0.03 51.31
CA SER A 740 -10.80 -0.05 51.63
C SER A 740 -11.58 -1.12 50.85
N GLN A 741 -12.13 -2.07 51.62
CA GLN A 741 -13.28 -2.95 51.35
C GLN A 741 -13.05 -4.33 50.70
N GLU A 742 -13.54 -5.33 51.45
CA GLU A 742 -14.11 -6.63 51.11
C GLU A 742 -13.31 -7.66 50.30
N GLU A 743 -13.33 -8.89 50.83
CA GLU A 743 -12.74 -10.14 50.32
C GLU A 743 -13.33 -10.58 48.96
N SER A 744 -13.16 -9.78 47.90
CA SER A 744 -13.41 -10.25 46.53
C SER A 744 -12.15 -10.92 45.98
N SER A 745 -12.27 -12.15 45.48
CA SER A 745 -11.14 -12.90 44.91
C SER A 745 -10.72 -12.43 43.51
N THR A 746 -11.45 -11.48 42.94
CA THR A 746 -11.34 -11.04 41.54
C THR A 746 -11.41 -9.53 41.46
N ARG A 747 -10.53 -8.94 40.66
CA ARG A 747 -10.48 -7.50 40.45
C ARG A 747 -10.55 -7.20 38.96
N PRO A 748 -11.43 -6.30 38.49
CA PRO A 748 -11.44 -5.90 37.09
C PRO A 748 -10.24 -4.97 36.78
N PRO A 749 -9.59 -5.12 35.62
CA PRO A 749 -8.70 -4.10 35.08
C PRO A 749 -9.40 -2.74 34.88
N PRO A 750 -8.66 -1.64 34.67
CA PRO A 750 -9.23 -0.32 34.44
C PRO A 750 -10.30 -0.32 33.33
N GLY A 751 -11.48 0.20 33.65
CA GLY A 751 -12.66 0.20 32.76
C GLY A 751 -12.40 0.70 31.32
N PRO A 752 -11.64 1.79 31.12
CA PRO A 752 -11.30 2.27 29.78
C PRO A 752 -10.52 1.27 28.91
N LEU A 753 -9.70 0.40 29.51
CA LEU A 753 -8.99 -0.65 28.79
C LEU A 753 -9.90 -1.83 28.43
N LEU A 754 -10.94 -2.09 29.25
CA LEU A 754 -11.87 -3.20 29.07
C LEU A 754 -12.98 -2.91 28.05
N SER A 755 -13.55 -1.70 28.04
CA SER A 755 -14.75 -1.38 27.25
C SER A 755 -14.54 -1.66 25.75
N ILE A 756 -13.51 -1.06 25.15
CA ILE A 756 -13.18 -1.25 23.73
C ILE A 756 -12.78 -2.69 23.44
N LEU A 757 -12.11 -3.38 24.37
CA LEU A 757 -11.72 -4.77 24.21
C LEU A 757 -12.94 -5.71 24.16
N GLN A 758 -13.95 -5.45 25.00
CA GLN A 758 -15.20 -6.20 25.01
C GLN A 758 -16.02 -5.94 23.75
N GLU A 759 -16.17 -4.66 23.35
CA GLU A 759 -16.89 -4.26 22.14
C GLU A 759 -16.27 -4.89 20.88
N THR A 760 -14.97 -4.72 20.69
CA THR A 760 -14.25 -5.31 19.54
C THR A 760 -14.18 -6.83 19.63
N GLY A 761 -14.14 -7.39 20.84
CA GLY A 761 -14.15 -8.83 21.09
C GLY A 761 -15.42 -9.52 20.58
N LEU A 762 -16.60 -8.89 20.76
CA LEU A 762 -17.87 -9.41 20.23
C LEU A 762 -17.89 -9.42 18.69
N ILE A 763 -17.33 -8.38 18.06
CA ILE A 763 -17.24 -8.28 16.60
C ILE A 763 -16.31 -9.36 16.03
N VAL A 764 -15.14 -9.55 16.66
CA VAL A 764 -14.18 -10.58 16.25
C VAL A 764 -14.71 -11.99 16.50
N ASP A 765 -15.43 -12.20 17.61
CA ASP A 765 -16.07 -13.49 17.91
C ASP A 765 -17.10 -13.86 16.85
N ALA A 766 -17.95 -12.90 16.45
CA ALA A 766 -18.90 -13.07 15.36
C ALA A 766 -18.23 -13.34 14.01
N LEU A 767 -17.16 -12.59 13.69
CA LEU A 767 -16.35 -12.79 12.47
C LEU A 767 -15.75 -14.20 12.40
N LEU A 768 -15.32 -14.74 13.55
CA LEU A 768 -14.64 -16.02 13.67
C LEU A 768 -15.58 -17.17 14.11
N SER A 769 -16.89 -16.99 14.00
CA SER A 769 -17.89 -17.98 14.44
C SER A 769 -17.85 -19.27 13.63
N ASP A 770 -17.52 -19.18 12.33
CA ASP A 770 -17.40 -20.32 11.40
C ASP A 770 -16.02 -20.98 11.40
N PHE A 771 -15.06 -20.49 12.20
CA PHE A 771 -13.67 -20.97 12.21
C PHE A 771 -13.34 -21.77 13.49
N GLU A 772 -12.77 -22.96 13.32
CA GLU A 772 -12.26 -23.77 14.43
C GLU A 772 -10.78 -23.48 14.72
N VAL A 773 -10.33 -23.83 15.93
CA VAL A 773 -8.90 -23.73 16.30
C VAL A 773 -8.07 -24.63 15.37
N GLY A 774 -7.19 -23.99 14.61
CA GLY A 774 -6.35 -24.61 13.59
C GLY A 774 -6.72 -24.22 12.16
N ASP A 775 -7.87 -23.58 11.95
CA ASP A 775 -8.18 -22.87 10.70
C ASP A 775 -7.46 -21.52 10.67
N CYS A 776 -7.32 -20.93 9.47
CA CYS A 776 -6.73 -19.60 9.31
C CYS A 776 -7.68 -18.66 8.54
N CYS A 777 -8.27 -17.71 9.24
CA CYS A 777 -9.07 -16.64 8.67
C CYS A 777 -8.17 -15.52 8.14
N ILE A 778 -8.21 -15.28 6.83
CA ILE A 778 -7.45 -14.20 6.17
C ILE A 778 -8.33 -12.96 6.11
N VAL A 779 -8.12 -12.04 7.06
CA VAL A 779 -8.85 -10.76 7.09
C VAL A 779 -8.23 -9.79 6.07
N GLN A 780 -9.05 -9.31 5.13
CA GLN A 780 -8.59 -8.45 4.03
C GLN A 780 -8.41 -6.99 4.48
N PRO A 781 -7.32 -6.29 4.09
CA PRO A 781 -7.10 -4.90 4.44
C PRO A 781 -8.19 -3.98 3.85
N LYS A 782 -8.32 -2.76 4.40
CA LYS A 782 -9.35 -1.76 4.00
C LYS A 782 -10.80 -2.22 4.21
N THR A 783 -11.03 -3.18 5.12
CA THR A 783 -12.38 -3.62 5.53
C THR A 783 -12.63 -3.28 7.00
N ASP A 784 -13.89 -3.15 7.38
CA ASP A 784 -14.27 -2.96 8.79
C ASP A 784 -13.78 -4.14 9.66
N SER A 785 -13.85 -5.36 9.14
CA SER A 785 -13.31 -6.56 9.80
C SER A 785 -11.83 -6.41 10.15
N TYR A 786 -11.03 -5.83 9.24
CA TYR A 786 -9.61 -5.56 9.51
C TYR A 786 -9.42 -4.50 10.60
N ILE A 787 -10.17 -3.41 10.51
CA ILE A 787 -10.14 -2.29 11.47
C ILE A 787 -10.43 -2.78 12.89
N TYR A 788 -11.53 -3.54 13.06
CA TYR A 788 -11.92 -4.05 14.37
C TYR A 788 -11.01 -5.17 14.89
N THR A 789 -10.50 -6.04 14.00
CA THR A 789 -9.55 -7.09 14.40
C THR A 789 -8.21 -6.49 14.84
N LEU A 790 -7.71 -5.48 14.12
CA LEU A 790 -6.49 -4.77 14.52
C LEU A 790 -6.69 -4.06 15.87
N GLY A 791 -7.79 -3.31 16.01
CA GLY A 791 -8.14 -2.65 17.27
C GLY A 791 -8.20 -3.64 18.44
N TYR A 792 -8.87 -4.79 18.27
CA TYR A 792 -8.94 -5.85 19.27
C TYR A 792 -7.55 -6.37 19.69
N LEU A 793 -6.67 -6.68 18.73
CA LEU A 793 -5.33 -7.19 19.02
C LEU A 793 -4.45 -6.14 19.70
N LEU A 794 -4.54 -4.88 19.29
CA LEU A 794 -3.81 -3.77 19.91
C LEU A 794 -4.34 -3.47 21.32
N SER A 795 -5.65 -3.55 21.56
CA SER A 795 -6.23 -3.44 22.92
C SER A 795 -5.73 -4.56 23.84
N TRP A 796 -5.63 -5.79 23.33
CA TRP A 796 -4.98 -6.88 24.08
C TRP A 796 -3.50 -6.63 24.33
N SER A 797 -2.78 -6.02 23.40
CA SER A 797 -1.38 -5.61 23.63
C SER A 797 -1.27 -4.66 24.83
N GLN A 798 -2.16 -3.66 24.91
CA GLN A 798 -2.21 -2.72 26.04
C GLN A 798 -2.56 -3.42 27.36
N LEU A 799 -3.56 -4.31 27.35
CA LEU A 799 -3.91 -5.07 28.55
C LEU A 799 -2.76 -5.98 29.00
N LEU A 800 -2.07 -6.66 28.08
CA LEU A 800 -0.90 -7.48 28.40
C LEU A 800 0.28 -6.65 28.92
N LEU A 801 0.43 -5.40 28.47
CA LEU A 801 1.41 -4.46 29.00
C LEU A 801 1.04 -4.01 30.43
N PHE A 802 -0.23 -3.70 30.68
CA PHE A 802 -0.76 -3.41 32.01
C PHE A 802 -0.43 -4.55 32.98
N PHE A 803 -0.79 -5.79 32.62
CA PHE A 803 -0.48 -6.97 33.42
C PHE A 803 1.00 -7.11 33.71
N ARG A 804 1.89 -6.84 32.73
CA ARG A 804 3.34 -6.94 32.93
C ARG A 804 3.85 -5.93 33.97
N ALA A 805 3.26 -4.73 34.01
CA ALA A 805 3.67 -3.66 34.91
C ALA A 805 3.06 -3.80 36.32
N SER A 806 1.97 -4.56 36.49
CA SER A 806 1.33 -4.80 37.78
C SER A 806 2.13 -5.73 38.72
N PRO A 807 2.07 -5.51 40.05
CA PRO A 807 2.59 -6.42 41.07
C PRO A 807 2.01 -7.84 41.00
N ALA A 808 2.68 -8.82 41.60
CA ALA A 808 2.28 -10.23 41.52
C ALA A 808 0.90 -10.53 42.14
N GLU A 809 0.54 -9.88 43.25
CA GLU A 809 -0.77 -10.05 43.89
C GLU A 809 -1.90 -9.55 42.98
N ALA A 810 -1.83 -8.30 42.54
CA ALA A 810 -2.81 -7.70 41.62
C ALA A 810 -2.95 -8.49 40.31
N ARG A 811 -1.83 -8.98 39.73
CA ARG A 811 -1.87 -9.84 38.53
C ARG A 811 -2.74 -11.08 38.71
N SER A 812 -2.78 -11.67 39.91
CA SER A 812 -3.59 -12.86 40.19
C SER A 812 -5.08 -12.54 40.26
N GLU A 813 -5.44 -11.39 40.82
CA GLU A 813 -6.83 -10.92 40.91
C GLU A 813 -7.39 -10.54 39.53
N TYR A 814 -6.61 -9.83 38.71
CA TYR A 814 -6.98 -9.52 37.31
C TYR A 814 -7.08 -10.78 36.45
N ALA A 815 -6.18 -11.74 36.66
CA ALA A 815 -6.18 -13.00 35.94
C ALA A 815 -7.45 -13.82 36.25
N ALA A 816 -7.88 -13.84 37.52
CA ALA A 816 -9.12 -14.50 37.92
C ALA A 816 -10.35 -13.86 37.26
N TYR A 817 -10.42 -12.52 37.24
CA TYR A 817 -11.49 -11.79 36.55
C TYR A 817 -11.57 -12.13 35.05
N LEU A 818 -10.44 -12.13 34.33
CA LEU A 818 -10.42 -12.47 32.89
C LEU A 818 -10.83 -13.92 32.60
N GLN A 819 -10.67 -14.84 33.57
CA GLN A 819 -11.12 -16.22 33.45
C GLN A 819 -12.62 -16.36 33.71
N GLU A 820 -13.16 -15.68 34.72
CA GLU A 820 -14.59 -15.70 35.06
C GLU A 820 -15.44 -15.11 33.93
N GLU A 821 -14.98 -14.02 33.31
CA GLU A 821 -15.65 -13.38 32.17
C GLU A 821 -15.42 -14.09 30.82
N GLY A 822 -14.61 -15.17 30.78
CA GLY A 822 -14.32 -15.93 29.56
C GLY A 822 -13.48 -15.20 28.49
N LEU A 823 -13.09 -13.94 28.73
CA LEU A 823 -12.35 -13.09 27.78
C LEU A 823 -11.03 -13.72 27.33
N PHE A 824 -10.29 -14.34 28.26
CA PHE A 824 -9.01 -14.96 27.96
C PHE A 824 -9.14 -16.23 27.09
N GLY A 825 -10.20 -17.02 27.30
CA GLY A 825 -10.49 -18.19 26.49
C GLY A 825 -10.81 -17.80 25.04
N ASN A 826 -11.60 -16.74 24.86
CA ASN A 826 -11.93 -16.19 23.55
C ASN A 826 -10.69 -15.65 22.84
N LEU A 827 -9.80 -14.93 23.53
CA LEU A 827 -8.53 -14.48 22.95
C LEU A 827 -7.73 -15.64 22.35
N LEU A 828 -7.51 -16.71 23.11
CA LEU A 828 -6.70 -17.83 22.62
C LEU A 828 -7.37 -18.51 21.42
N ARG A 829 -8.70 -18.69 21.45
CA ARG A 829 -9.45 -19.16 20.28
C ARG A 829 -9.22 -18.26 19.07
N HIS A 830 -9.44 -16.95 19.22
CA HIS A 830 -9.27 -15.96 18.14
C HIS A 830 -7.86 -15.97 17.56
N LEU A 831 -6.82 -15.99 18.41
CA LEU A 831 -5.43 -16.01 17.96
C LEU A 831 -5.12 -17.24 17.11
N PHE A 832 -5.56 -18.43 17.52
CA PHE A 832 -5.34 -19.65 16.74
C PHE A 832 -6.19 -19.74 15.47
N CYS A 833 -7.25 -18.93 15.33
CA CYS A 833 -8.00 -18.78 14.07
C CYS A 833 -7.39 -17.68 13.16
N LEU A 834 -6.57 -16.77 13.69
CA LEU A 834 -5.97 -15.67 12.94
C LEU A 834 -4.52 -15.96 12.51
N MET A 835 -3.75 -16.73 13.29
CA MET A 835 -2.36 -17.05 12.98
C MET A 835 -2.25 -18.00 11.76
N PRO A 836 -1.25 -17.82 10.89
CA PRO A 836 -1.05 -18.67 9.73
C PRO A 836 -0.33 -19.98 10.09
N GLU A 837 -0.56 -21.04 9.31
CA GLU A 837 0.20 -22.29 9.44
C GLU A 837 1.69 -22.11 9.07
N ASN A 838 1.96 -21.23 8.11
CA ASN A 838 3.29 -20.86 7.62
C ASN A 838 3.71 -19.50 8.18
N ILE A 839 4.66 -19.51 9.12
CA ILE A 839 5.08 -18.32 9.88
C ILE A 839 6.42 -17.75 9.38
N ASN A 840 6.96 -18.30 8.30
CA ASN A 840 8.23 -17.88 7.72
C ASN A 840 8.07 -16.55 6.97
N LEU A 841 8.89 -15.56 7.31
CA LEU A 841 8.98 -14.30 6.58
C LEU A 841 10.00 -14.50 5.45
N THR A 842 9.55 -14.60 4.20
CA THR A 842 10.43 -14.71 3.04
C THR A 842 11.09 -13.36 2.77
N SER A 843 12.30 -13.15 3.30
CA SER A 843 13.15 -12.03 2.88
C SER A 843 14.00 -12.45 1.68
N SER A 844 13.84 -11.74 0.56
CA SER A 844 14.61 -11.90 -0.69
C SER A 844 16.14 -11.72 -0.52
N ALA A 845 16.61 -11.31 0.67
CA ALA A 845 18.00 -10.92 0.91
C ALA A 845 18.82 -11.85 1.83
N CYS A 846 18.31 -13.02 2.26
CA CYS A 846 19.03 -13.89 3.20
C CYS A 846 19.18 -15.34 2.73
N SER A 847 20.38 -15.89 2.92
CA SER A 847 20.69 -17.31 2.73
C SER A 847 19.74 -18.21 3.53
N PRO A 848 19.41 -19.43 3.06
CA PRO A 848 18.42 -20.33 3.68
C PRO A 848 18.76 -20.84 5.09
N ALA A 849 19.90 -20.46 5.68
CA ALA A 849 20.37 -20.98 6.98
C ALA A 849 19.82 -20.24 8.22
N LYS A 850 19.14 -19.10 8.07
CA LYS A 850 18.46 -18.38 9.19
C LYS A 850 17.16 -17.75 8.70
N ALA A 851 16.15 -18.56 8.40
CA ALA A 851 14.81 -18.04 8.12
C ALA A 851 14.24 -17.36 9.37
N SER A 852 13.97 -16.05 9.28
CA SER A 852 13.25 -15.31 10.32
C SER A 852 11.76 -15.67 10.30
N THR A 853 11.20 -15.95 11.46
CA THR A 853 9.76 -16.20 11.66
C THR A 853 9.07 -14.99 12.27
N MET A 854 7.74 -14.90 12.16
CA MET A 854 6.93 -13.87 12.85
C MET A 854 7.08 -13.88 14.38
N PHE A 855 7.54 -14.99 14.99
CA PHE A 855 7.83 -15.05 16.44
C PHE A 855 9.24 -14.57 16.81
N SER A 856 10.16 -14.58 15.84
CA SER A 856 11.55 -14.14 16.04
C SER A 856 11.73 -12.63 15.86
N GLN A 857 10.88 -12.00 15.05
CA GLN A 857 10.91 -10.56 14.75
C GLN A 857 9.70 -9.86 15.36
N VAL A 858 9.93 -8.67 15.93
CA VAL A 858 8.86 -7.82 16.44
C VAL A 858 8.14 -7.15 15.27
N VAL A 859 6.82 -6.97 15.38
CA VAL A 859 6.04 -6.22 14.39
C VAL A 859 6.44 -4.74 14.46
N THR A 860 6.88 -4.18 13.33
CA THR A 860 7.16 -2.76 13.19
C THR A 860 6.16 -2.09 12.28
N PHE A 861 5.53 -1.00 12.69
CA PHE A 861 4.67 -0.20 11.81
C PHE A 861 5.46 1.01 11.31
N THR A 862 6.14 0.84 10.17
CA THR A 862 6.87 1.95 9.54
C THR A 862 5.96 2.71 8.58
N PRO A 863 6.12 4.04 8.42
CA PRO A 863 5.25 4.83 7.54
C PRO A 863 5.25 4.40 6.06
N ALA A 864 6.27 3.68 5.63
CA ALA A 864 6.41 3.22 4.26
C ALA A 864 5.71 1.87 3.99
N GLU A 865 5.37 1.10 5.02
CA GLU A 865 4.80 -0.24 4.88
C GLU A 865 3.27 -0.21 4.74
N ALA A 866 2.74 -0.96 3.79
CA ALA A 866 1.30 -1.11 3.62
C ALA A 866 0.69 -2.05 4.69
N PHE A 867 -0.54 -1.75 5.11
CA PHE A 867 -1.34 -2.67 5.90
C PHE A 867 -1.81 -3.82 5.03
N THR A 868 -1.40 -5.04 5.38
CA THR A 868 -1.71 -6.27 4.64
C THR A 868 -2.24 -7.33 5.60
N SER A 869 -2.95 -8.34 5.08
CA SER A 869 -3.40 -9.49 5.87
C SER A 869 -2.23 -10.18 6.59
N LEU A 870 -1.06 -10.28 5.95
CA LEU A 870 0.16 -10.82 6.55
C LEU A 870 0.62 -10.01 7.77
N LYS A 871 0.48 -8.69 7.71
CA LYS A 871 0.84 -7.80 8.84
C LYS A 871 -0.06 -8.04 10.04
N LEU A 872 -1.38 -8.15 9.82
CA LEU A 872 -2.33 -8.46 10.87
C LEU A 872 -2.07 -9.85 11.49
N GLN A 873 -1.75 -10.84 10.65
CA GLN A 873 -1.32 -12.17 11.09
C GLN A 873 -0.05 -12.11 11.96
N HIS A 874 0.92 -11.27 11.60
CA HIS A 874 2.12 -11.04 12.41
C HIS A 874 1.78 -10.38 13.76
N VAL A 875 0.82 -9.43 13.79
CA VAL A 875 0.29 -8.88 15.05
C VAL A 875 -0.34 -9.99 15.90
N ALA A 876 -1.15 -10.87 15.33
CA ALA A 876 -1.73 -12.00 16.06
C ALA A 876 -0.64 -12.94 16.63
N CYS A 877 0.41 -13.26 15.85
CA CYS A 877 1.55 -14.03 16.35
C CYS A 877 2.27 -13.30 17.51
N GLN A 878 2.48 -11.99 17.39
CA GLN A 878 3.11 -11.19 18.44
C GLN A 878 2.24 -11.17 19.71
N THR A 879 0.93 -10.98 19.58
CA THR A 879 -0.01 -11.05 20.71
C THR A 879 0.04 -12.42 21.37
N TYR A 880 0.03 -13.53 20.61
CA TYR A 880 0.18 -14.88 21.18
C TYR A 880 1.51 -15.04 21.92
N MET A 881 2.62 -14.58 21.32
CA MET A 881 3.95 -14.61 21.95
C MET A 881 3.97 -13.86 23.28
N ASP A 882 3.32 -12.69 23.33
CA ASP A 882 3.21 -11.88 24.53
C ASP A 882 2.30 -12.55 25.57
N THR A 883 1.15 -13.10 25.17
CA THR A 883 0.23 -13.82 26.04
C THR A 883 0.90 -15.02 26.70
N ILE A 884 1.55 -15.88 25.92
CA ILE A 884 2.17 -17.10 26.45
C ILE A 884 3.44 -16.82 27.27
N SER A 885 4.14 -15.71 27.01
CA SER A 885 5.32 -15.32 27.79
C SER A 885 4.95 -14.61 29.10
N LYS A 886 3.92 -13.76 29.09
CA LYS A 886 3.53 -12.94 30.26
C LYS A 886 2.54 -13.67 31.18
N LEU A 887 1.68 -14.51 30.63
CA LEU A 887 0.60 -15.22 31.35
C LEU A 887 0.60 -16.75 31.10
N PRO A 888 1.74 -17.45 31.24
CA PRO A 888 1.85 -18.87 30.92
C PRO A 888 0.91 -19.77 31.75
N ALA A 889 0.64 -19.42 33.02
CA ALA A 889 -0.28 -20.20 33.85
C ALA A 889 -1.72 -20.18 33.33
N LEU A 890 -2.20 -19.03 32.84
CA LEU A 890 -3.52 -18.92 32.23
C LEU A 890 -3.61 -19.70 30.93
N VAL A 891 -2.57 -19.63 30.09
CA VAL A 891 -2.49 -20.43 28.86
C VAL A 891 -2.51 -21.92 29.16
N ARG A 892 -1.75 -22.38 30.18
CA ARG A 892 -1.77 -23.79 30.62
C ARG A 892 -3.16 -24.22 31.09
N ASN A 893 -3.81 -23.41 31.92
CA ASN A 893 -5.15 -23.69 32.43
C ASN A 893 -6.17 -23.81 31.29
N TRP A 894 -6.15 -22.89 30.33
CA TRP A 894 -6.99 -23.00 29.13
C TRP A 894 -6.65 -24.22 28.29
N TRP A 895 -5.38 -24.46 27.96
CA TRP A 895 -4.94 -25.57 27.13
C TRP A 895 -5.36 -26.93 27.72
N SER A 896 -5.14 -27.12 29.02
CA SER A 896 -5.53 -28.35 29.74
C SER A 896 -7.03 -28.56 29.87
N SER A 897 -7.86 -27.53 29.69
CA SER A 897 -9.32 -27.65 29.70
C SER A 897 -9.92 -27.88 28.30
N GLN A 898 -9.10 -27.86 27.24
CA GLN A 898 -9.58 -28.07 25.87
C GLN A 898 -9.76 -29.55 25.51
N ASN A 899 -10.42 -29.80 24.38
CA ASN A 899 -10.51 -31.13 23.79
C ASN A 899 -9.14 -31.60 23.24
N LYS A 900 -9.01 -32.91 23.03
CA LYS A 900 -7.74 -33.51 22.57
C LYS A 900 -7.23 -32.94 21.23
N ARG A 901 -8.13 -32.64 20.29
CA ARG A 901 -7.77 -32.07 18.98
C ARG A 901 -7.08 -30.71 19.12
N ILE A 902 -7.63 -29.83 19.96
CA ILE A 902 -7.06 -28.51 20.23
C ILE A 902 -5.75 -28.64 21.00
N ILE A 903 -5.72 -29.49 22.03
CA ILE A 903 -4.49 -29.78 22.80
C ILE A 903 -3.34 -30.16 21.88
N ASP A 904 -3.56 -31.14 20.99
CA ASP A 904 -2.55 -31.67 20.07
C ASP A 904 -2.16 -30.64 18.99
N HIS A 905 -3.08 -29.77 18.56
CA HIS A 905 -2.77 -28.69 17.61
C HIS A 905 -1.90 -27.62 18.26
N VAL A 906 -2.34 -27.07 19.40
CA VAL A 906 -1.64 -26.03 20.15
C VAL A 906 -0.25 -26.51 20.54
N GLU A 907 -0.12 -27.72 21.10
CA GLU A 907 1.17 -28.27 21.51
C GLU A 907 2.15 -28.41 20.34
N ARG A 908 1.69 -28.93 19.19
CA ARG A 908 2.52 -29.05 17.99
C ARG A 908 2.97 -27.69 17.49
N PHE A 909 2.05 -26.72 17.42
CA PHE A 909 2.34 -25.37 16.94
C PHE A 909 3.35 -24.64 17.85
N THR A 910 3.09 -24.62 19.17
CA THR A 910 3.94 -23.95 20.15
C THR A 910 5.33 -24.60 20.21
N SER A 911 5.42 -25.93 20.23
CA SER A 911 6.70 -26.64 20.28
C SER A 911 7.57 -26.37 19.06
N LYS A 912 6.94 -26.26 17.88
CA LYS A 912 7.64 -26.06 16.61
C LYS A 912 8.16 -24.64 16.44
N TYR A 913 7.37 -23.63 16.81
CA TYR A 913 7.66 -22.25 16.41
C TYR A 913 7.95 -21.28 17.58
N VAL A 914 7.45 -21.57 18.77
CA VAL A 914 7.42 -20.61 19.90
C VAL A 914 8.35 -21.03 21.03
N SER A 915 8.33 -22.30 21.44
CA SER A 915 9.10 -22.80 22.59
C SER A 915 10.60 -22.54 22.48
N GLY A 916 11.18 -22.68 21.29
CA GLY A 916 12.59 -22.37 21.05
C GLY A 916 12.95 -20.90 21.29
N VAL A 917 12.07 -19.98 20.88
CA VAL A 917 12.25 -18.54 21.07
C VAL A 917 12.15 -18.17 22.55
N ILE A 918 11.16 -18.68 23.27
CA ILE A 918 10.96 -18.41 24.71
C ILE A 918 12.12 -18.98 25.52
N CYS A 919 12.49 -20.25 25.32
CA CYS A 919 13.61 -20.88 26.02
C CYS A 919 14.91 -20.08 25.80
N SER A 920 15.18 -19.64 24.56
CA SER A 920 16.35 -18.81 24.27
C SER A 920 16.31 -17.48 25.01
N ARG A 921 15.15 -16.80 25.06
CA ARG A 921 15.00 -15.51 25.76
C ARG A 921 15.20 -15.66 27.27
N GLU A 922 14.58 -16.66 27.89
CA GLU A 922 14.71 -16.91 29.34
C GLU A 922 16.15 -17.28 29.72
N LEU A 923 16.80 -18.17 28.95
CA LEU A 923 18.18 -18.59 29.23
C LEU A 923 19.18 -17.44 29.01
N GLN A 924 18.97 -16.60 27.99
CA GLN A 924 19.76 -15.38 27.80
C GLN A 924 19.55 -14.38 28.94
N ALA A 925 18.33 -14.23 29.45
CA ALA A 925 18.05 -13.37 30.60
C ALA A 925 18.83 -13.82 31.84
N VAL A 926 18.93 -15.14 32.07
CA VAL A 926 19.77 -15.70 33.15
C VAL A 926 21.26 -15.46 32.90
N GLN A 927 21.75 -15.58 31.66
CA GLN A 927 23.16 -15.35 31.33
C GLN A 927 23.59 -13.89 31.45
N LYS A 928 22.73 -12.96 31.07
CA LYS A 928 22.99 -11.50 31.11
C LYS A 928 22.74 -10.88 32.47
N SER A 929 22.07 -11.58 33.37
CA SER A 929 21.72 -11.05 34.69
C SER A 929 22.97 -10.74 35.50
N GLU A 930 23.05 -9.52 36.03
CA GLU A 930 24.08 -9.10 37.01
C GLU A 930 23.71 -9.48 38.45
N VAL A 931 22.57 -10.16 38.65
CA VAL A 931 22.10 -10.55 39.99
C VAL A 931 23.08 -11.55 40.59
N THR A 932 23.90 -11.07 41.53
CA THR A 932 24.85 -11.89 42.27
C THR A 932 24.22 -12.42 43.55
N PHE A 933 24.05 -13.74 43.61
CA PHE A 933 23.59 -14.39 44.82
C PHE A 933 24.79 -14.74 45.71
N LYS A 934 24.85 -14.18 46.93
CA LYS A 934 25.90 -14.54 47.89
C LYS A 934 25.96 -16.06 48.09
N ASN A 935 27.14 -16.65 47.93
CA ASN A 935 27.39 -18.09 48.03
C ASN A 935 26.60 -18.97 47.03
N MET A 936 26.05 -18.41 45.94
CA MET A 936 25.37 -19.19 44.89
C MET A 936 25.82 -18.75 43.50
N THR A 937 26.17 -19.73 42.66
CA THR A 937 26.53 -19.53 41.26
C THR A 937 25.42 -20.07 40.37
N VAL A 938 25.05 -19.32 39.32
CA VAL A 938 23.98 -19.70 38.38
C VAL A 938 24.58 -19.80 36.99
N ARG A 939 24.31 -20.90 36.27
CA ARG A 939 24.81 -21.16 34.92
C ARG A 939 23.68 -21.67 34.03
N ALA A 940 23.44 -21.00 32.91
CA ALA A 940 22.51 -21.48 31.89
C ALA A 940 23.22 -22.35 30.85
N ARG A 941 22.57 -23.44 30.41
CA ARG A 941 23.01 -24.37 29.37
C ARG A 941 21.99 -24.40 28.22
N PRO A 942 22.11 -23.49 27.22
CA PRO A 942 21.14 -23.36 26.12
C PRO A 942 20.89 -24.65 25.34
N ALA A 943 21.93 -25.44 25.06
CA ALA A 943 21.81 -26.68 24.30
C ALA A 943 20.95 -27.75 24.99
N ALA A 944 20.98 -27.80 26.33
CA ALA A 944 20.21 -28.74 27.14
C ALA A 944 18.87 -28.16 27.64
N ARG A 945 18.62 -26.86 27.41
CA ARG A 945 17.50 -26.10 28.00
C ARG A 945 17.46 -26.16 29.52
N GLU A 946 18.64 -26.05 30.15
CA GLU A 946 18.81 -26.20 31.60
C GLU A 946 19.40 -24.95 32.25
N VAL A 947 18.97 -24.66 33.48
CA VAL A 947 19.63 -23.71 34.39
C VAL A 947 20.14 -24.47 35.60
N VAL A 948 21.42 -24.35 35.89
CA VAL A 948 22.07 -24.99 37.03
C VAL A 948 22.43 -23.94 38.06
N ALA A 949 21.90 -24.10 39.27
CA ALA A 949 22.26 -23.30 40.42
C ALA A 949 23.08 -24.13 41.41
N THR A 950 24.23 -23.61 41.81
CA THR A 950 25.15 -24.26 42.74
C THR A 950 25.40 -23.34 43.94
N HIS A 951 24.90 -23.72 45.11
CA HIS A 951 25.08 -23.00 46.37
C HIS A 951 26.17 -23.67 47.23
N THR A 952 27.12 -22.90 47.74
CA THR A 952 28.29 -23.43 48.47
C THR A 952 28.27 -23.01 49.94
N ILE A 953 28.36 -23.99 50.86
CA ILE A 953 28.47 -23.78 52.32
C ILE A 953 29.72 -24.52 52.79
N GLU A 954 30.71 -23.82 53.35
CA GLU A 954 31.92 -24.42 53.96
C GLU A 954 32.56 -25.53 53.10
N GLU A 955 32.86 -25.23 51.83
CA GLU A 955 33.41 -26.14 50.80
C GLU A 955 32.47 -27.24 50.26
N ILE A 956 31.25 -27.35 50.79
CA ILE A 956 30.26 -28.32 50.32
C ILE A 956 29.22 -27.62 49.42
N ALA A 957 29.12 -28.08 48.17
CA ALA A 957 28.18 -27.56 47.18
C ALA A 957 26.85 -28.33 47.15
N MET A 958 25.75 -27.58 47.13
CA MET A 958 24.40 -28.03 46.81
C MET A 958 24.05 -27.63 45.38
N GLU A 959 23.49 -28.54 44.61
CA GLU A 959 23.17 -28.30 43.20
C GLU A 959 21.68 -28.52 42.92
N LEU A 960 21.10 -27.61 42.14
CA LEU A 960 19.73 -27.61 41.65
C LEU A 960 19.74 -27.42 40.13
N ILE A 961 19.02 -28.26 39.40
CA ILE A 961 18.93 -28.18 37.94
C ILE A 961 17.45 -27.95 37.57
N ILE A 962 17.18 -26.86 36.86
CA ILE A 962 15.87 -26.53 36.31
C ILE A 962 15.91 -26.83 34.81
N ARG A 963 15.14 -27.82 34.35
CA ARG A 963 15.07 -28.20 32.93
C ARG A 963 13.73 -27.81 32.33
N LEU A 964 13.79 -27.04 31.25
CA LEU A 964 12.63 -26.60 30.48
C LEU A 964 12.19 -27.69 29.49
N PRO A 965 10.89 -28.02 29.38
CA PRO A 965 10.41 -29.06 28.48
C PRO A 965 10.48 -28.66 27.00
N ALA A 966 10.27 -29.64 26.11
CA ALA A 966 10.29 -29.43 24.66
C ALA A 966 9.22 -28.40 24.21
N ASN A 967 8.06 -28.44 24.85
CA ASN A 967 6.86 -27.64 24.64
C ASN A 967 6.71 -26.47 25.64
N HIS A 968 7.81 -26.00 26.26
CA HIS A 968 7.78 -24.88 27.21
C HIS A 968 7.14 -23.63 26.58
N PRO A 969 6.23 -22.90 27.28
CA PRO A 969 5.82 -23.06 28.68
C PRO A 969 4.55 -23.91 28.89
N LEU A 970 4.05 -24.66 27.91
CA LEU A 970 2.86 -25.50 28.10
C LEU A 970 3.13 -26.65 29.08
N GLY A 971 4.25 -27.35 28.90
CA GLY A 971 4.70 -28.39 29.82
C GLY A 971 5.19 -27.83 31.15
N ALA A 972 5.06 -28.62 32.21
CA ALA A 972 5.61 -28.29 33.52
C ALA A 972 7.15 -28.33 33.51
N VAL A 973 7.76 -27.39 34.22
CA VAL A 973 9.22 -27.33 34.38
C VAL A 973 9.68 -28.44 35.33
N THR A 974 10.67 -29.22 34.90
CA THR A 974 11.23 -30.30 35.71
C THR A 974 12.38 -29.77 36.57
N ILE A 975 12.35 -30.09 37.86
CA ILE A 975 13.36 -29.66 38.82
C ILE A 975 14.09 -30.90 39.34
N GLU A 976 15.35 -31.04 38.96
CA GLU A 976 16.20 -32.14 39.36
C GLU A 976 17.09 -31.71 40.53
N SER A 977 17.18 -32.59 41.52
CA SER A 977 18.06 -32.43 42.66
C SER A 977 19.43 -32.98 42.32
N GLY A 978 20.48 -32.16 42.44
CA GLY A 978 21.86 -32.63 42.47
C GLY A 978 22.26 -33.09 43.87
N ARG A 979 23.50 -32.79 44.28
CA ARG A 979 24.03 -33.15 45.61
C ARG A 979 23.28 -32.39 46.71
N ARG A 980 22.63 -33.12 47.63
CA ARG A 980 21.91 -32.58 48.79
C ARG A 980 22.72 -32.74 50.07
N VAL A 981 22.73 -31.70 50.91
CA VAL A 981 23.62 -31.58 52.06
C VAL A 981 22.86 -30.95 53.23
N GLY A 982 22.93 -31.52 54.45
CA GLY A 982 22.36 -30.91 55.67
C GLY A 982 20.83 -30.84 55.79
N VAL A 983 20.07 -31.35 54.81
CA VAL A 983 18.60 -31.23 54.74
C VAL A 983 17.91 -32.60 54.61
N GLY A 984 16.85 -32.84 55.40
CA GLY A 984 16.07 -34.09 55.36
C GLY A 984 15.19 -34.25 54.12
N ASN A 985 14.78 -35.49 53.81
CA ASN A 985 13.97 -35.83 52.62
C ASN A 985 12.70 -35.00 52.46
N ASN A 986 11.90 -34.89 53.53
CA ASN A 986 10.60 -34.23 53.47
C ASN A 986 10.71 -32.72 53.24
N GLN A 987 11.65 -32.07 53.92
CA GLN A 987 11.87 -30.63 53.79
C GLN A 987 12.40 -30.27 52.39
N TRP A 988 13.32 -31.08 51.86
CA TRP A 988 13.84 -30.90 50.51
C TRP A 988 12.75 -31.05 49.46
N ARG A 989 11.94 -32.12 49.56
CA ARG A 989 10.80 -32.33 48.67
C ARG A 989 9.80 -31.18 48.74
N HIS A 990 9.58 -30.61 49.94
CA HIS A 990 8.73 -29.45 50.11
C HIS A 990 9.29 -28.20 49.40
N TRP A 991 10.59 -27.92 49.50
CA TRP A 991 11.20 -26.79 48.77
C TRP A 991 11.15 -26.98 47.26
N LEU A 992 11.41 -28.19 46.76
CA LEU A 992 11.28 -28.50 45.33
C LEU A 992 9.83 -28.32 44.86
N LEU A 993 8.86 -28.80 45.65
CA LEU A 993 7.44 -28.60 45.34
C LEU A 993 7.06 -27.12 45.32
N GLN A 994 7.51 -26.33 46.30
CA GLN A 994 7.30 -24.88 46.32
C GLN A 994 7.86 -24.22 45.06
N LEU A 995 9.06 -24.60 44.63
CA LEU A 995 9.69 -24.06 43.43
C LEU A 995 8.97 -24.49 42.15
N THR A 996 8.55 -25.75 42.04
CA THR A 996 7.75 -26.24 40.91
C THR A 996 6.42 -25.51 40.83
N THR A 997 5.72 -25.33 41.96
CA THR A 997 4.45 -24.61 42.02
C THR A 997 4.63 -23.15 41.62
N PHE A 998 5.69 -22.48 42.08
CA PHE A 998 5.99 -21.10 41.73
C PHE A 998 6.20 -20.94 40.21
N LEU A 999 7.09 -21.74 39.62
CA LEU A 999 7.42 -21.65 38.18
C LEU A 999 6.26 -22.10 37.27
N THR A 1000 5.39 -22.99 37.75
CA THR A 1000 4.30 -23.57 36.95
C THR A 1000 2.97 -22.81 37.12
N HIS A 1001 2.72 -22.15 38.25
CA HIS A 1001 1.40 -21.58 38.54
C HIS A 1001 1.41 -20.08 38.88
N GLN A 1002 2.54 -19.47 39.23
CA GLN A 1002 2.58 -18.08 39.75
C GLN A 1002 3.19 -17.06 38.78
N ASN A 1003 3.35 -17.41 37.49
CA ASN A 1003 3.88 -16.51 36.44
C ASN A 1003 5.18 -15.76 36.85
N GLY A 1004 6.05 -16.42 37.63
CA GLY A 1004 7.33 -15.88 38.12
C GLY A 1004 8.52 -16.27 37.24
N SER A 1005 9.59 -15.48 37.28
CA SER A 1005 10.80 -15.77 36.49
C SER A 1005 11.64 -16.88 37.13
N ILE A 1006 12.54 -17.49 36.34
CA ILE A 1006 13.50 -18.50 36.85
C ILE A 1006 14.38 -17.89 37.96
N LEU A 1007 14.80 -16.63 37.82
CA LEU A 1007 15.64 -15.95 38.80
C LEU A 1007 14.90 -15.72 40.13
N ASP A 1008 13.61 -15.35 40.08
CA ASP A 1008 12.78 -15.21 41.29
C ASP A 1008 12.63 -16.55 42.02
N GLY A 1009 12.45 -17.62 41.25
CA GLY A 1009 12.42 -18.98 41.77
C GLY A 1009 13.73 -19.36 42.47
N LEU A 1010 14.88 -19.05 41.86
CA LEU A 1010 16.20 -19.29 42.47
C LEU A 1010 16.43 -18.43 43.73
N ALA A 1011 15.94 -17.20 43.76
CA ALA A 1011 15.98 -16.34 44.94
C ALA A 1011 15.15 -16.94 46.09
N LEU A 1012 13.95 -17.46 45.80
CA LEU A 1012 13.10 -18.16 46.77
C LEU A 1012 13.81 -19.40 47.34
N TRP A 1013 14.42 -20.21 46.49
CA TRP A 1013 15.18 -21.39 46.90
C TRP A 1013 16.37 -21.01 47.79
N LYS A 1014 17.15 -19.99 47.41
CA LYS A 1014 18.25 -19.48 48.23
C LYS A 1014 17.77 -18.99 49.59
N ARG A 1015 16.67 -18.23 49.66
CA ARG A 1015 16.09 -17.75 50.92
C ARG A 1015 15.74 -18.91 51.86
N ASN A 1016 15.18 -19.99 51.31
CA ASN A 1016 14.87 -21.19 52.08
C ASN A 1016 16.13 -21.88 52.63
N ILE A 1017 17.23 -21.91 51.85
CA ILE A 1017 18.52 -22.41 52.30
C ILE A 1017 19.09 -21.50 53.40
N ASP A 1018 19.23 -20.20 53.14
CA ASP A 1018 19.82 -19.25 54.08
C ASP A 1018 19.10 -19.33 55.45
N LYS A 1019 17.76 -19.31 55.44
CA LYS A 1019 16.93 -19.44 56.65
C LYS A 1019 17.11 -20.77 57.39
N ARG A 1020 17.48 -21.84 56.70
CA ARG A 1020 17.74 -23.16 57.33
C ARG A 1020 19.07 -23.19 58.07
N PHE A 1021 20.08 -22.50 57.57
CA PHE A 1021 21.43 -22.48 58.15
C PHE A 1021 21.65 -21.28 59.08
N GLU A 1022 20.74 -20.31 59.08
CA GLU A 1022 20.72 -19.20 60.01
C GLU A 1022 20.65 -19.69 61.48
N GLY A 1023 21.64 -19.29 62.29
CA GLY A 1023 21.69 -19.62 63.72
C GLY A 1023 22.11 -21.06 64.07
N VAL A 1024 22.57 -21.86 63.10
CA VAL A 1024 23.10 -23.20 63.39
C VAL A 1024 24.52 -23.11 63.94
N GLU A 1025 24.71 -23.48 65.21
CA GLU A 1025 26.04 -23.55 65.82
C GLU A 1025 26.93 -24.61 65.16
N GLU A 1026 28.21 -24.28 64.97
CA GLU A 1026 29.25 -25.20 64.49
C GLU A 1026 29.53 -26.33 65.48
N CYS A 1027 30.02 -27.47 64.98
CA CYS A 1027 30.47 -28.54 65.85
C CYS A 1027 31.77 -28.16 66.55
N MET A 1028 31.81 -28.27 67.87
CA MET A 1028 32.99 -27.89 68.66
C MET A 1028 34.19 -28.85 68.54
N ILE A 1029 34.09 -29.92 67.76
CA ILE A 1029 35.19 -30.86 67.50
C ILE A 1029 35.85 -30.54 66.16
N CYS A 1030 35.06 -30.39 65.09
CA CYS A 1030 35.61 -30.15 63.75
C CYS A 1030 35.50 -28.69 63.31
N PHE A 1031 34.82 -27.81 64.05
CA PHE A 1031 34.58 -26.40 63.74
C PHE A 1031 33.87 -26.16 62.40
N TYR A 1032 33.07 -27.13 61.96
CA TYR A 1032 32.21 -27.01 60.77
C TYR A 1032 30.75 -27.15 61.17
N VAL A 1033 29.87 -26.45 60.46
CA VAL A 1033 28.40 -26.63 60.55
C VAL A 1033 28.00 -27.95 59.89
N LEU A 1034 28.72 -28.37 58.85
CA LEU A 1034 28.48 -29.63 58.15
C LEU A 1034 29.64 -30.60 58.36
N HIS A 1035 29.34 -31.84 58.76
CA HIS A 1035 30.39 -32.85 58.91
C HIS A 1035 30.96 -33.25 57.53
N GLY A 1036 32.28 -33.20 57.34
CA GLY A 1036 32.92 -33.39 56.03
C GLY A 1036 32.56 -34.70 55.29
N ALA A 1037 32.37 -35.81 56.01
CA ALA A 1037 31.97 -37.09 55.39
C ALA A 1037 30.44 -37.31 55.29
N THR A 1038 29.69 -37.07 56.37
CA THR A 1038 28.25 -37.40 56.44
C THR A 1038 27.35 -36.26 55.98
N CYS A 1039 27.87 -35.04 55.82
CA CYS A 1039 27.12 -33.85 55.43
C CYS A 1039 25.91 -33.57 56.34
N GLN A 1040 25.97 -34.01 57.60
CA GLN A 1040 24.91 -33.82 58.60
C GLN A 1040 25.21 -32.62 59.50
N LEU A 1041 24.15 -32.03 60.05
CA LEU A 1041 24.21 -30.97 61.04
C LEU A 1041 24.55 -31.51 62.44
N PRO A 1042 25.12 -30.70 63.34
CA PRO A 1042 25.44 -31.11 64.70
C PRO A 1042 24.18 -31.16 65.55
N THR A 1043 23.52 -32.32 65.55
CA THR A 1043 22.23 -32.51 66.25
C THR A 1043 22.38 -32.85 67.73
N LEU A 1044 23.56 -33.33 68.17
CA LEU A 1044 23.78 -33.76 69.56
C LEU A 1044 24.26 -32.59 70.40
N SER A 1045 23.51 -32.24 71.45
CA SER A 1045 23.88 -31.17 72.39
C SER A 1045 24.24 -31.74 73.76
N CYS A 1046 25.35 -31.29 74.34
CA CYS A 1046 25.67 -31.64 75.72
C CYS A 1046 24.62 -31.05 76.68
N ARG A 1047 24.13 -31.83 77.65
CA ARG A 1047 23.08 -31.35 78.56
C ARG A 1047 23.53 -30.20 79.47
N ILE A 1048 24.83 -30.12 79.77
CA ILE A 1048 25.42 -29.16 80.72
C ILE A 1048 25.88 -27.89 80.00
N CYS A 1049 26.86 -27.99 79.09
CA CYS A 1049 27.37 -26.80 78.39
C CYS A 1049 26.54 -26.37 77.17
N LYS A 1050 25.49 -27.13 76.80
CA LYS A 1050 24.57 -26.89 75.67
C LYS A 1050 25.20 -26.85 74.27
N LYS A 1051 26.53 -26.93 74.16
CA LYS A 1051 27.25 -26.94 72.89
C LYS A 1051 26.95 -28.18 72.04
N ARG A 1052 26.98 -27.98 70.72
CA ARG A 1052 26.55 -28.96 69.71
C ARG A 1052 27.70 -29.71 69.05
N PHE A 1053 27.42 -30.94 68.65
CA PHE A 1053 28.36 -31.87 68.04
C PHE A 1053 27.70 -32.71 66.94
N HIS A 1054 28.46 -33.04 65.88
CA HIS A 1054 28.04 -34.07 64.93
C HIS A 1054 28.08 -35.44 65.61
N SER A 1055 27.10 -36.29 65.30
CA SER A 1055 27.05 -37.68 65.77
C SER A 1055 28.34 -38.43 65.49
N ALA A 1056 28.88 -38.30 64.27
CA ALA A 1056 30.12 -38.95 63.86
C ALA A 1056 31.36 -38.40 64.58
N CYS A 1057 31.49 -37.07 64.75
CA CYS A 1057 32.59 -36.47 65.52
C CYS A 1057 32.57 -36.94 66.98
N LEU A 1058 31.39 -36.91 67.61
CA LEU A 1058 31.24 -37.29 69.00
C LEU A 1058 31.45 -38.79 69.22
N PHE A 1059 30.95 -39.64 68.31
CA PHE A 1059 31.17 -41.08 68.36
C PHE A 1059 32.66 -41.42 68.20
N LYS A 1060 33.34 -40.79 67.23
CA LYS A 1060 34.79 -40.93 67.07
C LYS A 1060 35.51 -40.52 68.34
N TRP A 1061 35.14 -39.38 68.93
CA TRP A 1061 35.71 -38.91 70.20
C TRP A 1061 35.56 -39.94 71.32
N PHE A 1062 34.35 -40.48 71.55
CA PHE A 1062 34.12 -41.51 72.57
C PHE A 1062 34.94 -42.78 72.32
N SER A 1063 35.03 -43.21 71.06
CA SER A 1063 35.81 -44.41 70.70
C SER A 1063 37.31 -44.23 70.94
N THR A 1064 37.86 -43.03 70.72
CA THR A 1064 39.30 -42.75 70.95
C THR A 1064 39.65 -42.40 72.39
N SER A 1065 38.73 -41.79 73.15
CA SER A 1065 38.96 -41.37 74.54
C SER A 1065 38.61 -42.44 75.57
N ASN A 1066 37.96 -43.53 75.14
CA ASN A 1066 37.49 -44.64 75.97
C ASN A 1066 36.52 -44.23 77.10
N ASN A 1067 35.92 -43.04 77.02
CA ASN A 1067 34.96 -42.49 77.97
C ASN A 1067 33.88 -41.68 77.23
N SER A 1068 32.63 -41.79 77.67
CA SER A 1068 31.49 -41.06 77.09
C SER A 1068 31.31 -39.67 77.68
N THR A 1069 32.38 -38.86 77.71
CA THR A 1069 32.40 -37.52 78.30
C THR A 1069 32.49 -36.42 77.24
N CYS A 1070 31.84 -35.28 77.51
CA CYS A 1070 31.83 -34.12 76.65
C CYS A 1070 33.26 -33.57 76.42
N PRO A 1071 33.69 -33.33 75.16
CA PRO A 1071 35.02 -32.79 74.87
C PRO A 1071 35.32 -31.45 75.54
N LEU A 1072 34.30 -30.63 75.78
CA LEU A 1072 34.44 -29.28 76.34
C LEU A 1072 34.36 -29.24 77.86
N CYS A 1073 33.30 -29.80 78.45
CA CYS A 1073 33.06 -29.70 79.90
C CYS A 1073 33.41 -30.97 80.68
N ARG A 1074 33.86 -32.04 80.01
CA ARG A 1074 34.29 -33.34 80.59
C ARG A 1074 33.25 -34.09 81.42
N ASN A 1075 32.02 -33.61 81.51
CA ASN A 1075 30.92 -34.35 82.13
C ASN A 1075 30.41 -35.47 81.21
N VAL A 1076 29.78 -36.48 81.79
CA VAL A 1076 29.11 -37.57 81.05
C VAL A 1076 28.05 -36.96 80.12
N PHE A 1077 28.08 -37.36 78.84
CA PHE A 1077 27.37 -36.66 77.76
C PHE A 1077 25.84 -36.84 77.77
#